data_AF-A0A0D3I1V8-F1
#
_entry.id   AF-A0A0D3I1V8-F1
#
_cell.length_a   1.000
_cell.length_b   1.000
_cell.length_c   1.000
_cell.angle_alpha   90.00
_cell.angle_beta   90.00
_cell.angle_gamma   90.00
#
_symmetry.space_group_name_H-M   'P 1'
#
loop_
_entity.id
_entity.type
_entity.pdbx_description
1 polymer ?
#
loop_
_entity_poly.entity_id
_entity_poly.type
_entity_poly.pdbx_seq_one_letter_code
_entity_poly.pdbx_strand_id
1 'polypeptide(L)'
;MQLADGTQIVRSPRSDTAMQQPAHLRHTQRTAQTASETGTAEEASETLSDPGASGELLASSRPMGLGGHALLLLALLSGSAVGLLFFSLLGYGVEVYRALASVDWWLAPSLVVGALLLLVALYALDARYWKGAGRIAAYFPLLAAAAGSLGAACLLGTKQYPYAPLLCVFLVPTLGALLFALLFYYLAKTMEARDRGSSKTRAQWAIRLFLSSIIFFMAVTWCAASVAGAGLGVARTVEFAMLLFIVVTTAVVGNTVGWGRVGKTAQSLPIYRKLASYSEGFWDYVKAFALWGLGWLAIPTFLALSAANQAARKALPFTLPPDAPGLLTAHGAQLWARLRTWHWASVISKTTFWSLLYLILQVIVMQLVVVFFAFLNEALSDFHTGVVCAIFAGVGLLMFMIPIIPGVPVYIACGAVIPASTMSQANPDWSDDMEPGDEVPKEFWVGLVYATLVGFALKLTAVALEQELIGRQFGNYVAVRSFIRINSLEMRATRRILRRPGINTAKCAILVGGPDWPTSVTTGILKLNLLQMLLGTTPILPLIAASTAAGGMQLLKTKGDLYDSITVIVTFLSFLAQTASTLLAMYFIERTSTQYAAELAAEPPDEEAAFSKAQRDGTNWSSAGVPLWPKVTIITSALMLAGACYLSVVATCFEPFSVSQRISDLPGGTVFGLVRPMGWVVIGLFVGGWVLRYIYRRWAVARARSWLRASTGPRCDVYVSDSPVGSPTSSPSPAASRAAPPDISVSRDVSRV
;
A
#
# COMPACT_ATOMS: atom_id res chain seq x y z
N MET A 1 24.04 84.43 15.10
CA MET A 1 24.57 85.17 16.26
C MET A 1 23.68 84.81 17.44
N GLN A 2 24.28 84.14 18.42
CA GLN A 2 23.94 84.04 19.85
C GLN A 2 22.90 85.08 20.36
N LEU A 3 22.07 84.86 21.38
CA LEU A 3 22.02 83.95 22.52
C LEU A 3 20.74 84.29 23.32
N ALA A 4 20.55 83.56 24.42
CA ALA A 4 19.87 83.97 25.67
C ALA A 4 18.39 83.58 25.77
N ASP A 5 18.07 82.54 26.55
CA ASP A 5 18.11 82.42 28.03
C ASP A 5 16.86 82.97 28.70
N GLY A 6 16.41 82.28 29.75
CA GLY A 6 15.60 82.92 30.79
C GLY A 6 14.31 82.23 31.19
N THR A 7 14.43 81.04 31.74
CA THR A 7 13.79 80.56 32.99
C THR A 7 12.68 81.39 33.67
N GLN A 8 11.64 80.66 34.10
CA GLN A 8 10.92 80.68 35.41
C GLN A 8 9.39 80.74 35.26
N ILE A 9 8.50 80.09 36.03
CA ILE A 9 8.54 79.10 37.13
C ILE A 9 7.06 78.64 37.35
N VAL A 10 6.85 77.32 37.53
CA VAL A 10 5.97 76.65 38.52
C VAL A 10 4.44 76.86 38.50
N ARG A 11 3.65 75.82 38.14
CA ARG A 11 2.99 74.84 39.07
C ARG A 11 2.29 73.70 38.30
N SER A 12 2.52 72.48 38.79
CA SER A 12 1.86 71.20 38.48
C SER A 12 0.54 71.07 39.29
N PRO A 13 -0.31 70.01 39.15
CA PRO A 13 -0.02 68.68 38.58
C PRO A 13 -1.08 67.99 37.69
N ARG A 14 -0.55 67.09 36.80
CA ARG A 14 -1.04 65.77 36.28
C ARG A 14 -2.56 65.60 36.02
N SER A 15 -3.05 65.00 34.93
CA SER A 15 -2.54 64.19 33.80
C SER A 15 -3.64 64.26 32.71
N ASP A 16 -3.37 64.30 31.41
CA ASP A 16 -3.39 63.11 30.54
C ASP A 16 -2.95 63.47 29.11
N THR A 17 -2.19 62.55 28.53
CA THR A 17 -1.55 62.58 27.22
C THR A 17 -2.57 62.45 26.07
N ALA A 18 -2.83 63.54 25.36
CA ALA A 18 -3.41 63.50 24.01
C ALA A 18 -2.33 63.09 23.01
N MET A 19 -2.30 61.81 22.63
CA MET A 19 -1.37 61.27 21.64
C MET A 19 -1.89 61.60 20.23
N GLN A 20 -1.08 62.34 19.45
CA GLN A 20 -1.30 62.59 18.02
C GLN A 20 -1.48 61.25 17.27
N GLN A 21 -2.58 61.11 16.53
CA GLN A 21 -2.82 59.93 15.70
C GLN A 21 -1.82 59.86 14.53
N PRO A 22 -1.14 58.72 14.32
CA PRO A 22 -0.21 58.53 13.21
C PRO A 22 -0.90 58.54 11.83
N ALA A 23 -0.19 59.04 10.82
CA ALA A 23 -0.69 59.28 9.46
C ALA A 23 -1.33 58.07 8.76
N HIS A 24 -0.98 56.84 9.17
CA HIS A 24 -1.60 55.61 8.64
C HIS A 24 -3.10 55.52 8.95
N LEU A 25 -3.54 55.98 10.12
CA LEU A 25 -4.96 55.94 10.54
C LEU A 25 -5.85 56.88 9.71
N ARG A 26 -5.30 58.03 9.24
CA ARG A 26 -6.03 58.95 8.34
C ARG A 26 -6.24 58.36 6.96
N HIS A 27 -5.30 57.53 6.49
CA HIS A 27 -5.43 56.86 5.20
C HIS A 27 -6.49 55.74 5.28
N THR A 28 -6.48 54.95 6.36
CA THR A 28 -7.46 53.87 6.59
C THR A 28 -8.89 54.40 6.72
N GLN A 29 -9.09 55.55 7.39
CA GLN A 29 -10.40 56.18 7.53
C GLN A 29 -10.94 56.74 6.19
N ARG A 30 -10.08 57.29 5.32
CA ARG A 30 -10.49 57.76 3.98
C ARG A 30 -10.91 56.60 3.06
N THR A 31 -10.21 55.46 3.10
CA THR A 31 -10.60 54.25 2.35
C THR A 31 -11.86 53.59 2.88
N ALA A 32 -12.09 53.64 4.20
CA ALA A 32 -13.33 53.13 4.80
C ALA A 32 -14.56 53.95 4.42
N GLN A 33 -14.40 55.28 4.28
CA GLN A 33 -15.47 56.16 3.79
C GLN A 33 -15.80 55.91 2.30
N THR A 34 -14.81 55.63 1.46
CA THR A 34 -15.04 55.34 0.03
C THR A 34 -15.63 53.94 -0.22
N ALA A 35 -15.30 52.96 0.62
CA ALA A 35 -15.88 51.61 0.55
C ALA A 35 -17.35 51.54 1.03
N SER A 36 -17.78 52.50 1.86
CA SER A 36 -19.18 52.63 2.30
C SER A 36 -20.11 53.13 1.19
N GLU A 37 -19.58 53.77 0.15
CA GLU A 37 -20.38 54.39 -0.92
C GLU A 37 -20.55 53.47 -2.14
N THR A 38 -19.79 52.37 -2.24
CA THR A 38 -19.81 51.43 -3.36
C THR A 38 -20.05 50.01 -2.87
N GLY A 39 -21.31 49.60 -2.81
CA GLY A 39 -21.71 48.31 -2.28
C GLY A 39 -21.21 47.11 -3.09
N THR A 40 -20.04 46.57 -2.72
CA THR A 40 -19.60 45.20 -3.07
C THR A 40 -18.79 44.60 -1.92
N ALA A 41 -19.40 43.63 -1.21
CA ALA A 41 -18.85 43.00 0.00
C ALA A 41 -17.71 41.98 -0.23
N GLU A 42 -17.28 41.77 -1.48
CA GLU A 42 -16.30 40.74 -1.84
C GLU A 42 -14.84 41.26 -1.83
N GLU A 43 -14.61 42.56 -2.06
CA GLU A 43 -13.25 43.17 -2.03
C GLU A 43 -12.76 43.55 -0.63
N ALA A 44 -13.67 43.72 0.34
CA ALA A 44 -13.30 44.05 1.72
C ALA A 44 -12.67 42.86 2.48
N SER A 45 -12.84 41.62 1.99
CA SER A 45 -12.22 40.43 2.57
C SER A 45 -10.80 40.16 2.05
N GLU A 46 -10.38 40.74 0.92
CA GLU A 46 -9.04 40.53 0.34
C GLU A 46 -8.01 41.56 0.81
N THR A 47 -8.44 42.71 1.35
CA THR A 47 -7.54 43.80 1.77
C THR A 47 -7.12 43.76 3.24
N LEU A 48 -7.61 42.78 4.02
CA LEU A 48 -7.27 42.61 5.44
C LEU A 48 -6.16 41.59 5.74
N SER A 49 -5.51 41.03 4.71
CA SER A 49 -4.26 40.29 4.87
C SER A 49 -3.09 41.20 4.50
N ASP A 50 -2.59 41.97 5.47
CA ASP A 50 -1.35 42.71 5.33
C ASP A 50 -0.20 41.72 4.96
N PRO A 51 0.38 41.81 3.75
CA PRO A 51 1.46 40.94 3.32
C PRO A 51 2.74 41.14 4.16
N GLY A 52 2.87 42.29 4.85
CA GLY A 52 4.01 42.63 5.69
C GLY A 52 4.11 41.76 6.96
N ALA A 53 3.00 41.54 7.65
CA ALA A 53 2.96 40.78 8.90
C ALA A 53 3.25 39.27 8.70
N SER A 54 2.91 38.72 7.53
CA SER A 54 3.23 37.34 7.16
C SER A 54 4.68 37.17 6.67
N GLY A 55 5.28 38.25 6.14
CA GLY A 55 6.69 38.31 5.74
C GLY A 55 7.64 38.36 6.93
N GLU A 56 7.32 39.14 7.97
CA GLU A 56 8.14 39.25 9.19
C GLU A 56 8.11 37.96 10.05
N LEU A 57 6.97 37.27 10.13
CA LEU A 57 6.90 35.99 10.86
C LEU A 57 7.79 34.90 10.21
N LEU A 58 7.93 34.90 8.88
CA LEU A 58 8.77 33.95 8.15
C LEU A 58 10.25 34.37 8.09
N ALA A 59 10.56 35.66 8.09
CA ALA A 59 11.93 36.17 8.21
C ALA A 59 12.56 35.86 9.58
N SER A 60 11.74 35.57 10.59
CA SER A 60 12.20 35.16 11.93
C SER A 60 12.53 33.67 12.06
N SER A 61 12.29 32.84 11.04
CA SER A 61 12.63 31.41 11.08
C SER A 61 14.13 31.19 10.86
N ARG A 62 14.93 31.52 11.88
CA ARG A 62 16.34 31.14 11.95
C ARG A 62 16.44 29.60 11.83
N PRO A 63 17.47 29.06 11.15
CA PRO A 63 17.77 27.63 11.23
C PRO A 63 17.84 27.25 12.71
N MET A 64 17.31 26.07 13.06
CA MET A 64 17.22 25.62 14.44
C MET A 64 18.60 25.80 15.10
N GLY A 65 18.69 26.66 16.13
CA GLY A 65 19.95 26.88 16.82
C GLY A 65 20.47 25.58 17.43
N LEU A 66 21.74 25.57 17.84
CA LEU A 66 22.34 24.42 18.53
C LEU A 66 21.46 23.93 19.70
N GLY A 67 20.80 24.85 20.42
CA GLY A 67 19.86 24.54 21.49
C GLY A 67 18.57 23.83 21.04
N GLY A 68 18.05 24.14 19.84
CA GLY A 68 16.90 23.44 19.27
C GLY A 68 17.26 22.01 18.83
N HIS A 69 18.44 21.83 18.23
CA HIS A 69 18.98 20.51 17.93
C HIS A 69 19.25 19.71 19.20
N ALA A 70 19.79 20.35 20.25
CA ALA A 70 20.02 19.72 21.54
C ALA A 70 18.70 19.29 22.21
N LEU A 71 17.65 20.11 22.18
CA LEU A 71 16.31 19.77 22.67
C LEU A 71 15.67 18.61 21.89
N LEU A 72 15.82 18.59 20.57
CA LEU A 72 15.35 17.49 19.72
C LEU A 72 16.08 16.19 20.04
N LEU A 73 17.42 16.25 20.17
CA LEU A 73 18.25 15.13 20.61
C LEU A 73 17.87 14.68 22.03
N LEU A 74 17.63 15.60 22.95
CA LEU A 74 17.20 15.28 24.32
C LEU A 74 15.83 14.59 24.33
N ALA A 75 14.90 15.03 23.48
CA ALA A 75 13.57 14.42 23.34
C ALA A 75 13.65 13.01 22.70
N LEU A 76 14.55 12.82 21.73
CA LEU A 76 14.80 11.51 21.12
C LEU A 76 15.49 10.54 22.09
N LEU A 77 16.50 11.03 22.82
CA LEU A 77 17.24 10.27 23.82
C LEU A 77 16.38 9.97 25.04
N SER A 78 15.48 10.87 25.47
CA SER A 78 14.61 10.65 26.62
C SER A 78 13.57 9.56 26.35
N GLY A 79 12.95 9.54 25.16
CA GLY A 79 12.08 8.44 24.75
C GLY A 79 12.83 7.09 24.71
N SER A 80 14.07 7.12 24.22
CA SER A 80 14.94 5.94 24.17
C SER A 80 15.35 5.47 25.58
N ALA A 81 15.68 6.41 26.47
CA ALA A 81 16.03 6.13 27.86
C ALA A 81 14.85 5.56 28.65
N VAL A 82 13.64 6.09 28.46
CA VAL A 82 12.40 5.54 29.06
C VAL A 82 12.14 4.12 28.56
N GLY A 83 12.30 3.86 27.26
CA GLY A 83 12.18 2.52 26.72
C GLY A 83 13.21 1.54 27.28
N LEU A 84 14.49 1.96 27.38
CA LEU A 84 15.54 1.14 27.96
C LEU A 84 15.34 0.90 29.46
N LEU A 85 14.93 1.93 30.22
CA LEU A 85 14.75 1.83 31.67
C LEU A 85 13.52 1.03 32.07
N PHE A 86 12.43 1.09 31.32
CA PHE A 86 11.14 0.50 31.73
C PHE A 86 10.65 -0.64 30.83
N PHE A 87 11.28 -0.90 29.69
CA PHE A 87 10.84 -1.93 28.74
C PHE A 87 12.01 -2.75 28.18
N SER A 88 13.19 -2.70 28.79
CA SER A 88 14.33 -3.55 28.44
C SER A 88 14.89 -4.31 29.65
N LEU A 89 15.71 -5.32 29.38
CA LEU A 89 16.41 -6.11 30.40
C LEU A 89 17.49 -5.31 31.17
N LEU A 90 17.89 -4.14 30.67
CA LEU A 90 18.90 -3.28 31.32
C LEU A 90 18.32 -2.44 32.48
N GLY A 91 17.00 -2.42 32.66
CA GLY A 91 16.32 -1.65 33.71
C GLY A 91 15.19 -2.45 34.36
N TYR A 92 14.10 -1.77 34.72
CA TYR A 92 12.91 -2.33 35.34
C TYR A 92 11.95 -3.02 34.36
N GLY A 93 12.43 -3.41 33.17
CA GLY A 93 11.58 -3.93 32.10
C GLY A 93 10.82 -5.19 32.48
N VAL A 94 11.42 -6.07 33.28
CA VAL A 94 10.81 -7.32 33.73
C VAL A 94 9.68 -7.05 34.73
N GLU A 95 9.89 -6.13 35.66
CA GLU A 95 8.91 -5.70 36.67
C GLU A 95 7.72 -5.01 36.01
N VAL A 96 7.99 -4.09 35.08
CA VAL A 96 6.96 -3.39 34.30
C VAL A 96 6.17 -4.37 33.43
N TYR A 97 6.85 -5.31 32.76
CA TYR A 97 6.18 -6.36 31.98
C TYR A 97 5.26 -7.21 32.87
N ARG A 98 5.75 -7.69 34.02
CA ARG A 98 4.95 -8.50 34.96
C ARG A 98 3.74 -7.73 35.49
N ALA A 99 3.92 -6.45 35.81
CA ALA A 99 2.83 -5.59 36.28
C ALA A 99 1.79 -5.29 35.20
N LEU A 100 2.20 -5.09 33.94
CA LEU A 100 1.27 -4.88 32.82
C LEU A 100 0.58 -6.19 32.39
N ALA A 101 1.30 -7.31 32.43
CA ALA A 101 0.77 -8.62 32.04
C ALA A 101 -0.20 -9.24 33.07
N SER A 102 -0.20 -8.75 34.32
CA SER A 102 -1.16 -9.15 35.35
C SER A 102 -2.52 -8.46 35.21
N VAL A 103 -2.63 -7.40 34.40
CA VAL A 103 -3.88 -6.69 34.15
C VAL A 103 -4.75 -7.47 33.17
N ASP A 104 -6.07 -7.45 33.42
CA ASP A 104 -7.04 -8.11 32.56
C ASP A 104 -6.97 -7.61 31.12
N TRP A 105 -6.81 -8.55 30.20
CA TRP A 105 -6.69 -8.25 28.77
C TRP A 105 -7.85 -7.41 28.25
N TRP A 106 -9.09 -7.66 28.72
CA TRP A 106 -10.29 -6.97 28.25
C TRP A 106 -10.29 -5.46 28.53
N LEU A 107 -9.45 -4.97 29.45
CA LEU A 107 -9.33 -3.55 29.73
C LEU A 107 -8.72 -2.79 28.54
N ALA A 108 -7.71 -3.34 27.88
CA ALA A 108 -7.06 -2.72 26.73
C ALA A 108 -8.01 -2.46 25.54
N PRO A 109 -8.74 -3.45 24.97
CA PRO A 109 -9.69 -3.21 23.89
C PRO A 109 -10.87 -2.34 24.37
N SER A 110 -11.29 -2.43 25.63
CA SER A 110 -12.34 -1.56 26.18
C SER A 110 -11.93 -0.08 26.19
N LEU A 111 -10.68 0.21 26.56
CA LEU A 111 -10.11 1.56 26.51
C LEU A 111 -10.01 2.08 25.07
N VAL A 112 -9.63 1.23 24.11
CA VAL A 112 -9.63 1.61 22.68
C VAL A 112 -11.04 1.93 22.21
N VAL A 113 -12.02 1.07 22.48
CA VAL A 113 -13.42 1.28 22.08
C VAL A 113 -13.97 2.54 22.73
N GLY A 114 -13.73 2.75 24.03
CA GLY A 114 -14.14 3.95 24.76
C GLY A 114 -13.54 5.23 24.17
N ALA A 115 -12.24 5.23 23.86
CA ALA A 115 -11.57 6.36 23.24
C ALA A 115 -12.12 6.66 21.83
N LEU A 116 -12.37 5.63 21.03
CA LEU A 116 -12.95 5.78 19.69
C LEU A 116 -14.38 6.33 19.77
N LEU A 117 -15.22 5.81 20.68
CA LEU A 117 -16.57 6.32 20.90
C LEU A 117 -16.55 7.78 21.35
N LEU A 118 -15.61 8.15 22.23
CA LEU A 118 -15.44 9.53 22.66
C LEU A 118 -15.03 10.46 21.51
N LEU A 119 -14.07 10.05 20.68
CA LEU A 119 -13.68 10.81 19.48
C LEU A 119 -14.83 10.93 18.48
N VAL A 120 -15.61 9.86 18.29
CA VAL A 120 -16.80 9.85 17.44
C VAL A 120 -17.85 10.81 17.97
N ALA A 121 -18.10 10.83 19.29
CA ALA A 121 -19.04 11.75 19.92
C ALA A 121 -18.58 13.21 19.80
N LEU A 122 -17.30 13.49 20.07
CA LEU A 122 -16.73 14.83 19.88
C LEU A 122 -16.84 15.29 18.43
N TYR A 123 -16.62 14.40 17.47
CA TYR A 123 -16.80 14.70 16.07
C TYR A 123 -18.27 15.00 15.75
N ALA A 124 -19.19 14.11 16.14
CA ALA A 124 -20.64 14.18 15.86
C ALA A 124 -21.35 15.39 16.48
N LEU A 125 -20.80 15.94 17.56
CA LEU A 125 -21.29 17.15 18.21
C LEU A 125 -20.63 18.44 17.66
N ASP A 126 -19.83 18.33 16.60
CA ASP A 126 -19.08 19.42 16.00
C ASP A 126 -18.19 20.16 17.04
N ALA A 127 -17.66 19.42 18.02
CA ALA A 127 -17.03 19.96 19.24
C ALA A 127 -15.80 20.84 18.97
N ARG A 128 -15.15 20.63 17.81
CA ARG A 128 -14.04 21.46 17.33
C ARG A 128 -14.43 22.95 17.20
N TYR A 129 -15.68 23.23 16.90
CA TYR A 129 -16.18 24.58 16.62
C TYR A 129 -17.03 25.17 17.74
N TRP A 130 -17.10 24.50 18.90
CA TRP A 130 -17.76 25.07 20.07
C TRP A 130 -17.15 26.42 20.43
N LYS A 131 -18.01 27.42 20.67
CA LYS A 131 -17.59 28.78 21.02
C LYS A 131 -17.45 28.92 22.55
N GLY A 132 -16.56 29.82 22.98
CA GLY A 132 -16.42 30.22 24.38
C GLY A 132 -15.73 29.19 25.29
N ALA A 133 -15.95 29.32 26.61
CA ALA A 133 -15.27 28.54 27.64
C ALA A 133 -15.51 27.02 27.56
N GLY A 134 -16.64 26.58 26.98
CA GLY A 134 -16.96 25.17 26.80
C GLY A 134 -15.97 24.40 25.92
N ARG A 135 -15.30 25.06 24.97
CA ARG A 135 -14.23 24.44 24.16
C ARG A 135 -12.96 24.17 24.98
N ILE A 136 -12.61 25.09 25.88
CA ILE A 136 -11.42 24.94 26.74
C ILE A 136 -11.71 23.93 27.86
N ALA A 137 -12.90 24.00 28.45
CA ALA A 137 -13.28 23.19 29.61
C ALA A 137 -13.70 21.73 29.27
N ALA A 138 -14.18 21.45 28.05
CA ALA A 138 -14.66 20.11 27.69
C ALA A 138 -13.89 19.46 26.53
N TYR A 139 -13.67 20.17 25.41
CA TYR A 139 -13.07 19.55 24.22
C TYR A 139 -11.62 19.10 24.44
N PHE A 140 -10.75 19.97 24.98
CA PHE A 140 -9.34 19.61 25.20
C PHE A 140 -9.17 18.50 26.26
N PRO A 141 -9.85 18.54 27.42
CA PRO A 141 -9.80 17.44 28.39
C PRO A 141 -10.32 16.11 27.84
N LEU A 142 -11.44 16.11 27.09
CA LEU A 142 -11.97 14.88 26.50
C LEU A 142 -11.08 14.34 25.38
N LEU A 143 -10.46 15.22 24.59
CA LEU A 143 -9.47 14.82 23.59
C LEU A 143 -8.21 14.24 24.25
N ALA A 144 -7.73 14.86 25.33
CA ALA A 144 -6.61 14.36 26.12
C ALA A 144 -6.93 13.02 26.78
N ALA A 145 -8.16 12.85 27.29
CA ALA A 145 -8.64 11.58 27.82
C ALA A 145 -8.66 10.48 26.74
N ALA A 146 -9.19 10.76 25.55
CA ALA A 146 -9.17 9.81 24.44
C ALA A 146 -7.74 9.41 24.04
N ALA A 147 -6.82 10.38 23.94
CA ALA A 147 -5.42 10.13 23.63
C ALA A 147 -4.73 9.31 24.74
N GLY A 148 -4.98 9.65 26.00
CA GLY A 148 -4.46 8.93 27.17
C GLY A 148 -4.96 7.50 27.24
N SER A 149 -6.25 7.26 26.97
CA SER A 149 -6.85 5.93 26.92
C SER A 149 -6.26 5.06 25.80
N LEU A 150 -5.99 5.63 24.62
CA LEU A 150 -5.29 4.91 23.54
C LEU A 150 -3.85 4.57 23.92
N GLY A 151 -3.12 5.51 24.54
CA GLY A 151 -1.76 5.26 25.04
C GLY A 151 -1.73 4.15 26.11
N ALA A 152 -2.65 4.21 27.07
CA ALA A 152 -2.78 3.19 28.12
C ALA A 152 -3.15 1.82 27.55
N ALA A 153 -4.06 1.75 26.57
CA ALA A 153 -4.43 0.49 25.92
C ALA A 153 -3.24 -0.20 25.25
N CYS A 154 -2.36 0.57 24.59
CA CYS A 154 -1.15 0.02 23.97
C CYS A 154 -0.17 -0.56 25.00
N LEU A 155 -0.04 0.08 26.17
CA LEU A 155 0.78 -0.42 27.27
C LEU A 155 0.17 -1.67 27.91
N LEU A 156 -1.14 -1.70 28.10
CA LEU A 156 -1.85 -2.88 28.64
C LEU A 156 -1.90 -4.05 27.64
N GLY A 157 -1.65 -3.78 26.35
CA GLY A 157 -1.57 -4.79 25.30
C GLY A 157 -0.37 -5.75 25.40
N THR A 158 0.54 -5.51 26.35
CA THR A 158 1.85 -6.18 26.48
C THR A 158 1.79 -7.71 26.45
N LYS A 159 0.80 -8.35 27.09
CA LYS A 159 0.74 -9.82 27.19
C LYS A 159 0.52 -10.50 25.84
N GLN A 160 -0.28 -9.90 24.97
CA GLN A 160 -0.61 -10.46 23.65
C GLN A 160 0.25 -9.89 22.53
N TYR A 161 0.71 -8.66 22.72
CA TYR A 161 1.64 -7.99 21.85
C TYR A 161 2.83 -7.51 22.69
N PRO A 162 3.81 -8.40 22.97
CA PRO A 162 4.99 -8.07 23.78
C PRO A 162 5.76 -6.85 23.26
N TYR A 163 5.68 -6.65 21.95
CA TYR A 163 6.34 -5.54 21.25
C TYR A 163 5.52 -4.24 21.26
N ALA A 164 4.24 -4.24 21.66
CA ALA A 164 3.36 -3.06 21.58
C ALA A 164 3.82 -1.87 22.45
N PRO A 165 4.28 -2.05 23.70
CA PRO A 165 4.85 -0.96 24.49
C PRO A 165 6.13 -0.42 23.87
N LEU A 166 7.00 -1.31 23.39
CA LEU A 166 8.23 -0.95 22.69
C LEU A 166 7.93 -0.21 21.37
N LEU A 167 6.89 -0.60 20.65
CA LEU A 167 6.41 0.10 19.46
C LEU A 167 5.89 1.50 19.80
N CYS A 168 5.05 1.63 20.82
CA CYS A 168 4.42 2.91 21.18
C CYS A 168 5.38 3.89 21.87
N VAL A 169 6.35 3.39 22.64
CA VAL A 169 7.32 4.21 23.39
C VAL A 169 8.61 4.43 22.59
N PHE A 170 9.07 3.44 21.81
CA PHE A 170 10.37 3.46 21.15
C PHE A 170 10.26 3.57 19.62
N LEU A 171 9.51 2.72 18.92
CA LEU A 171 9.57 2.73 17.45
C LEU A 171 8.77 3.87 16.81
N VAL A 172 7.52 4.08 17.24
CA VAL A 172 6.63 5.09 16.66
C VAL A 172 7.11 6.52 16.95
N PRO A 173 7.53 6.88 18.17
CA PRO A 173 8.04 8.22 18.44
C PRO A 173 9.43 8.42 17.83
N THR A 174 10.36 7.47 17.93
CA THR A 174 11.76 7.69 17.55
C THR A 174 11.99 7.47 16.06
N LEU A 175 11.42 6.42 15.45
CA LEU A 175 11.49 6.17 14.01
C LEU A 175 10.53 7.12 13.27
N GLY A 176 9.35 7.39 13.85
CA GLY A 176 8.46 8.44 13.39
C GLY A 176 9.13 9.81 13.42
N ALA A 177 9.74 10.23 14.54
CA ALA A 177 10.44 11.52 14.64
C ALA A 177 11.74 11.57 13.84
N LEU A 178 12.48 10.47 13.65
CA LEU A 178 13.67 10.43 12.79
C LEU A 178 13.26 10.56 11.31
N LEU A 179 12.21 9.85 10.89
CA LEU A 179 11.67 9.96 9.53
C LEU A 179 10.97 11.30 9.32
N PHE A 180 10.30 11.85 10.33
CA PHE A 180 9.76 13.22 10.31
C PHE A 180 10.89 14.23 10.24
N ALA A 181 11.93 14.10 11.06
CA ALA A 181 13.10 14.97 11.04
C ALA A 181 13.82 14.89 9.71
N LEU A 182 13.95 13.70 9.10
CA LEU A 182 14.46 13.53 7.73
C LEU A 182 13.54 14.17 6.71
N LEU A 183 12.22 13.96 6.79
CA LEU A 183 11.24 14.57 5.90
C LEU A 183 11.31 16.10 5.98
N PHE A 184 11.34 16.66 7.18
CA PHE A 184 11.44 18.10 7.46
C PHE A 184 12.84 18.66 7.17
N TYR A 185 13.90 17.90 7.37
CA TYR A 185 15.28 18.25 6.98
C TYR A 185 15.41 18.29 5.46
N TYR A 186 14.87 17.31 4.74
CA TYR A 186 14.80 17.36 3.28
C TYR A 186 13.88 18.48 2.81
N LEU A 187 12.75 18.73 3.48
CA LEU A 187 11.90 19.90 3.23
C LEU A 187 12.70 21.20 3.41
N ALA A 188 13.41 21.35 4.54
CA ALA A 188 14.17 22.55 4.90
C ALA A 188 15.38 22.77 3.98
N LYS A 189 16.14 21.72 3.67
CA LYS A 189 17.30 21.78 2.77
C LYS A 189 16.90 22.03 1.32
N THR A 190 15.74 21.51 0.89
CA THR A 190 15.18 21.86 -0.42
C THR A 190 14.53 23.25 -0.44
N MET A 191 14.11 23.78 0.72
CA MET A 191 13.70 25.17 0.91
C MET A 191 14.89 26.14 0.85
N GLU A 192 16.04 25.80 1.43
CA GLU A 192 17.28 26.59 1.35
C GLU A 192 17.90 26.61 -0.05
N ALA A 193 17.74 25.54 -0.83
CA ALA A 193 18.34 25.41 -2.16
C ALA A 193 17.76 26.35 -3.24
N ARG A 194 16.71 27.16 -2.97
CA ARG A 194 16.16 28.07 -3.99
C ARG A 194 15.39 29.25 -3.42
N ASP A 195 16.13 30.19 -2.87
CA ASP A 195 15.65 31.41 -2.19
C ASP A 195 15.02 32.48 -3.11
N ARG A 196 14.37 32.09 -4.21
CA ARG A 196 13.67 33.01 -5.15
C ARG A 196 12.33 32.49 -5.68
N GLY A 197 11.63 31.63 -4.91
CA GLY A 197 10.36 31.03 -5.33
C GLY A 197 9.15 31.45 -4.47
N SER A 198 8.05 31.85 -5.14
CA SER A 198 6.72 32.12 -4.58
C SER A 198 6.23 31.03 -3.59
N SER A 199 5.45 31.43 -2.58
CA SER A 199 4.76 30.55 -1.61
C SER A 199 3.99 29.37 -2.28
N LYS A 200 3.46 29.57 -3.49
CA LYS A 200 2.79 28.51 -4.28
C LYS A 200 3.74 27.36 -4.69
N THR A 201 5.02 27.67 -4.94
CA THR A 201 6.04 26.68 -5.31
C THR A 201 6.42 25.80 -4.11
N ARG A 202 6.41 26.37 -2.89
CA ARG A 202 6.77 25.66 -1.65
C ARG A 202 5.75 24.56 -1.29
N ALA A 203 4.45 24.86 -1.40
CA ALA A 203 3.39 23.88 -1.17
C ALA A 203 3.41 22.73 -2.20
N GLN A 204 3.78 23.01 -3.45
CA GLN A 204 3.90 21.99 -4.50
C GLN A 204 4.99 20.95 -4.19
N TRP A 205 6.14 21.37 -3.65
CA TRP A 205 7.24 20.46 -3.32
C TRP A 205 6.95 19.62 -2.08
N ALA A 206 6.34 20.21 -1.04
CA ALA A 206 5.91 19.45 0.14
C ALA A 206 4.93 18.33 -0.23
N ILE A 207 4.00 18.60 -1.15
CA ILE A 207 3.04 17.61 -1.64
C ILE A 207 3.72 16.54 -2.52
N ARG A 208 4.72 16.91 -3.34
CA ARG A 208 5.52 15.93 -4.09
C ARG A 208 6.28 14.99 -3.17
N LEU A 209 6.92 15.52 -2.13
CA LEU A 209 7.65 14.71 -1.16
C LEU A 209 6.69 13.77 -0.43
N PHE A 210 5.54 14.29 0.04
CA PHE A 210 4.49 13.49 0.66
C PHE A 210 4.00 12.33 -0.23
N LEU A 211 3.68 12.61 -1.50
CA LEU A 211 3.24 11.57 -2.43
C LEU A 211 4.34 10.55 -2.76
N SER A 212 5.59 11.01 -2.87
CA SER A 212 6.76 10.13 -3.12
C SER A 212 7.02 9.22 -1.92
N SER A 213 6.86 9.75 -0.70
CA SER A 213 6.95 8.98 0.54
C SER A 213 5.90 7.87 0.58
N ILE A 214 4.64 8.14 0.18
CA ILE A 214 3.61 7.09 0.11
C ILE A 214 4.03 5.95 -0.83
N ILE A 215 4.53 6.28 -2.03
CA ILE A 215 4.98 5.26 -3.01
C ILE A 215 6.14 4.45 -2.44
N PHE A 216 7.12 5.10 -1.82
CA PHE A 216 8.24 4.45 -1.16
C PHE A 216 7.75 3.49 -0.06
N PHE A 217 6.84 3.92 0.81
CA PHE A 217 6.33 3.07 1.88
C PHE A 217 5.52 1.89 1.37
N MET A 218 4.75 2.05 0.29
CA MET A 218 4.07 0.90 -0.34
C MET A 218 5.06 -0.15 -0.86
N ALA A 219 6.19 0.29 -1.44
CA ALA A 219 7.25 -0.63 -1.89
C ALA A 219 7.94 -1.33 -0.71
N VAL A 220 8.19 -0.62 0.38
CA VAL A 220 8.73 -1.15 1.65
C VAL A 220 7.77 -2.19 2.25
N THR A 221 6.47 -1.91 2.30
CA THR A 221 5.45 -2.85 2.81
C THR A 221 5.41 -4.13 1.98
N TRP A 222 5.50 -4.04 0.64
CA TRP A 222 5.60 -5.23 -0.21
C TRP A 222 6.83 -6.08 0.10
N CYS A 223 7.99 -5.44 0.25
CA CYS A 223 9.22 -6.15 0.58
C CYS A 223 9.14 -6.80 1.97
N ALA A 224 8.46 -6.16 2.93
CA ALA A 224 8.26 -6.69 4.28
C ALA A 224 7.38 -7.94 4.24
N ALA A 225 6.26 -7.87 3.51
CA ALA A 225 5.35 -9.00 3.32
C ALA A 225 6.03 -10.18 2.61
N SER A 226 6.92 -9.91 1.66
CA SER A 226 7.66 -10.95 0.93
C SER A 226 8.66 -11.70 1.81
N VAL A 227 9.15 -11.07 2.88
CA VAL A 227 10.12 -11.63 3.82
C VAL A 227 9.43 -12.20 5.08
N ALA A 228 8.14 -11.92 5.29
CA ALA A 228 7.37 -12.35 6.47
C ALA A 228 7.33 -13.87 6.68
N GLY A 229 7.57 -14.68 5.63
CA GLY A 229 7.69 -16.14 5.75
C GLY A 229 8.91 -16.64 6.53
N ALA A 230 9.92 -15.78 6.79
CA ALA A 230 11.12 -16.11 7.56
C ALA A 230 10.98 -15.95 9.07
N GLY A 231 9.96 -15.20 9.52
CA GLY A 231 9.83 -14.77 10.91
C GLY A 231 8.78 -13.68 11.04
N LEU A 232 7.64 -14.03 11.62
CA LEU A 232 6.42 -13.20 11.62
C LEU A 232 6.52 -11.91 12.45
N GLY A 233 7.49 -11.79 13.37
CA GLY A 233 7.57 -10.67 14.31
C GLY A 233 8.03 -9.36 13.70
N VAL A 234 9.20 -9.34 13.05
CA VAL A 234 9.82 -8.11 12.54
C VAL A 234 9.07 -7.54 11.34
N ALA A 235 8.65 -8.41 10.40
CA ALA A 235 7.94 -7.98 9.20
C ALA A 235 6.60 -7.30 9.54
N ARG A 236 5.80 -7.90 10.43
CA ARG A 236 4.53 -7.29 10.89
C ARG A 236 4.77 -5.96 11.62
N THR A 237 5.79 -5.88 12.45
CA THR A 237 6.15 -4.63 13.14
C THR A 237 6.49 -3.51 12.16
N VAL A 238 7.27 -3.80 11.11
CA VAL A 238 7.58 -2.84 10.04
C VAL A 238 6.32 -2.46 9.28
N GLU A 239 5.48 -3.42 8.88
CA GLU A 239 4.22 -3.15 8.17
C GLU A 239 3.28 -2.21 8.96
N PHE A 240 3.06 -2.48 10.25
CA PHE A 240 2.24 -1.64 11.11
C PHE A 240 2.83 -0.24 11.30
N ALA A 241 4.14 -0.13 11.54
CA ALA A 241 4.80 1.15 11.69
C ALA A 241 4.70 2.01 10.42
N MET A 242 4.88 1.42 9.24
CA MET A 242 4.78 2.12 7.97
C MET A 242 3.35 2.56 7.67
N LEU A 243 2.35 1.72 7.95
CA LEU A 243 0.94 2.07 7.76
C LEU A 243 0.53 3.22 8.69
N LEU A 244 0.93 3.16 9.96
CA LEU A 244 0.69 4.23 10.92
C LEU A 244 1.38 5.53 10.47
N PHE A 245 2.60 5.46 9.96
CA PHE A 245 3.32 6.62 9.44
C PHE A 245 2.57 7.29 8.28
N ILE A 246 2.05 6.51 7.32
CA ILE A 246 1.26 7.04 6.21
C ILE A 246 0.03 7.77 6.75
N VAL A 247 -0.70 7.17 7.70
CA VAL A 247 -1.91 7.75 8.28
C VAL A 247 -1.59 9.06 9.01
N VAL A 248 -0.60 9.05 9.91
CA VAL A 248 -0.19 10.22 10.69
C VAL A 248 0.31 11.34 9.78
N THR A 249 1.20 11.04 8.84
CA THR A 249 1.73 12.05 7.90
C THR A 249 0.61 12.63 7.03
N THR A 250 -0.32 11.80 6.55
CA THR A 250 -1.48 12.26 5.78
C THR A 250 -2.35 13.19 6.61
N ALA A 251 -2.62 12.84 7.86
CA ALA A 251 -3.40 13.66 8.79
C ALA A 251 -2.70 15.00 9.09
N VAL A 252 -1.39 14.99 9.38
CA VAL A 252 -0.64 16.21 9.68
C VAL A 252 -0.55 17.11 8.45
N VAL A 253 -0.14 16.60 7.29
CA VAL A 253 -0.04 17.38 6.05
C VAL A 253 -1.42 17.93 5.65
N GLY A 254 -2.47 17.10 5.71
CA GLY A 254 -3.83 17.51 5.40
C GLY A 254 -4.37 18.60 6.33
N ASN A 255 -4.07 18.52 7.63
CA ASN A 255 -4.52 19.51 8.62
C ASN A 255 -3.67 20.79 8.64
N THR A 256 -2.37 20.71 8.35
CA THR A 256 -1.45 21.87 8.32
C THR A 256 -1.58 22.67 7.03
N VAL A 257 -1.62 21.99 5.88
CA VAL A 257 -1.70 22.63 4.56
C VAL A 257 -3.15 22.92 4.16
N GLY A 258 -4.10 22.13 4.67
CA GLY A 258 -5.52 22.17 4.34
C GLY A 258 -5.85 21.27 3.14
N TRP A 259 -6.79 20.34 3.35
CA TRP A 259 -7.22 19.33 2.36
C TRP A 259 -7.60 19.90 0.99
N GLY A 260 -8.24 21.08 0.95
CA GLY A 260 -8.61 21.74 -0.30
C GLY A 260 -7.39 22.22 -1.12
N ARG A 261 -6.35 22.71 -0.44
CA ARG A 261 -5.09 23.12 -1.09
C ARG A 261 -4.26 21.92 -1.51
N VAL A 262 -4.20 20.88 -0.67
CA VAL A 262 -3.54 19.61 -1.03
C VAL A 262 -4.19 19.03 -2.29
N GLY A 263 -5.52 19.00 -2.37
CA GLY A 263 -6.23 18.52 -3.56
C GLY A 263 -5.96 19.34 -4.81
N LYS A 264 -6.11 20.67 -4.76
CA LYS A 264 -5.86 21.56 -5.91
C LYS A 264 -4.40 21.53 -6.37
N THR A 265 -3.47 21.38 -5.44
CA THR A 265 -2.04 21.32 -5.76
C THR A 265 -1.63 19.95 -6.26
N ALA A 266 -2.20 18.87 -5.69
CA ALA A 266 -2.04 17.54 -6.26
C ALA A 266 -2.49 17.53 -7.73
N GLN A 267 -3.62 18.17 -8.05
CA GLN A 267 -4.12 18.31 -9.42
C GLN A 267 -3.15 19.03 -10.38
N SER A 268 -2.29 19.92 -9.87
CA SER A 268 -1.30 20.62 -10.71
C SER A 268 -0.02 19.80 -10.94
N LEU A 269 0.16 18.67 -10.26
CA LEU A 269 1.36 17.85 -10.40
C LEU A 269 1.37 17.04 -11.71
N PRO A 270 2.54 16.88 -12.36
CA PRO A 270 2.69 16.01 -13.52
C PRO A 270 2.23 14.58 -13.24
N ILE A 271 2.50 14.06 -12.03
CA ILE A 271 2.05 12.75 -11.57
C ILE A 271 0.52 12.65 -11.58
N TYR A 272 -0.19 13.67 -11.10
CA TYR A 272 -1.65 13.67 -11.15
C TYR A 272 -2.16 13.75 -12.58
N ARG A 273 -1.55 14.56 -13.45
CA ARG A 273 -1.93 14.61 -14.87
C ARG A 273 -1.73 13.25 -15.56
N LYS A 274 -0.62 12.55 -15.27
CA LYS A 274 -0.36 11.19 -15.73
C LYS A 274 -1.40 10.20 -15.16
N LEU A 275 -1.70 10.28 -13.87
CA LEU A 275 -2.75 9.47 -13.23
C LEU A 275 -4.15 9.75 -13.82
N ALA A 276 -4.46 11.01 -14.07
CA ALA A 276 -5.72 11.45 -14.64
C ALA A 276 -5.86 11.06 -16.12
N SER A 277 -4.76 10.93 -16.86
CA SER A 277 -4.76 10.40 -18.22
C SER A 277 -5.03 8.90 -18.32
N TYR A 278 -5.02 8.15 -17.21
CA TYR A 278 -5.43 6.75 -17.24
C TYR A 278 -6.93 6.61 -17.49
N SER A 279 -7.30 5.59 -18.25
CA SER A 279 -8.69 5.28 -18.56
C SER A 279 -9.54 5.10 -17.30
N GLU A 280 -10.84 5.43 -17.38
CA GLU A 280 -11.75 5.33 -16.24
C GLU A 280 -11.76 3.93 -15.58
N GLY A 281 -11.46 2.89 -16.36
CA GLY A 281 -11.33 1.53 -15.85
C GLY A 281 -10.23 1.37 -14.79
N PHE A 282 -9.14 2.15 -14.86
CA PHE A 282 -8.07 2.19 -13.86
C PHE A 282 -8.56 2.75 -12.53
N TRP A 283 -9.20 3.91 -12.60
CA TRP A 283 -9.71 4.60 -11.42
C TRP A 283 -10.73 3.77 -10.66
N ASP A 284 -11.46 2.88 -11.34
CA ASP A 284 -12.35 1.95 -10.67
C ASP A 284 -11.63 0.85 -9.88
N TYR A 285 -10.39 0.46 -10.24
CA TYR A 285 -9.57 -0.42 -9.37
C TYR A 285 -9.12 0.31 -8.11
N VAL A 286 -8.75 1.59 -8.23
CA VAL A 286 -8.37 2.43 -7.09
C VAL A 286 -9.55 2.65 -6.15
N LYS A 287 -10.71 3.03 -6.70
CA LYS A 287 -11.98 3.13 -5.94
C LYS A 287 -12.34 1.81 -5.28
N ALA A 288 -12.19 0.70 -6.00
CA ALA A 288 -12.50 -0.63 -5.48
C ALA A 288 -11.57 -1.06 -4.35
N PHE A 289 -10.28 -0.73 -4.43
CA PHE A 289 -9.32 -0.96 -3.36
C PHE A 289 -9.64 -0.11 -2.13
N ALA A 290 -9.95 1.17 -2.31
CA ALA A 290 -10.38 2.04 -1.22
C ALA A 290 -11.68 1.54 -0.55
N LEU A 291 -12.63 1.08 -1.36
CA LEU A 291 -13.88 0.47 -0.89
C LEU A 291 -13.63 -0.84 -0.14
N TRP A 292 -12.76 -1.71 -0.68
CA TRP A 292 -12.36 -3.00 -0.11
C TRP A 292 -11.63 -2.85 1.22
N GLY A 293 -10.70 -1.89 1.33
CA GLY A 293 -9.83 -1.74 2.50
C GLY A 293 -10.58 -1.25 3.74
N LEU A 294 -11.21 -0.08 3.68
CA LEU A 294 -12.01 0.47 4.79
C LEU A 294 -13.32 1.09 4.34
N GLY A 295 -13.52 1.31 3.04
CA GLY A 295 -14.63 2.11 2.54
C GLY A 295 -16.02 1.53 2.83
N TRP A 296 -16.17 0.19 2.92
CA TRP A 296 -17.45 -0.43 3.31
C TRP A 296 -17.93 -0.02 4.70
N LEU A 297 -17.00 0.25 5.63
CA LEU A 297 -17.32 0.75 6.97
C LEU A 297 -17.21 2.28 7.04
N ALA A 298 -16.17 2.85 6.44
CA ALA A 298 -15.86 4.27 6.55
C ALA A 298 -16.87 5.16 5.82
N ILE A 299 -17.36 4.77 4.64
CA ILE A 299 -18.30 5.60 3.87
C ILE A 299 -19.66 5.73 4.59
N PRO A 300 -20.34 4.63 4.98
CA PRO A 300 -21.59 4.73 5.74
C PRO A 300 -21.41 5.46 7.07
N THR A 301 -20.32 5.17 7.79
CA THR A 301 -20.02 5.83 9.07
C THR A 301 -19.82 7.33 8.87
N PHE A 302 -19.05 7.75 7.87
CA PHE A 302 -18.86 9.17 7.57
C PHE A 302 -20.16 9.88 7.20
N LEU A 303 -21.03 9.25 6.39
CA LEU A 303 -22.33 9.82 6.03
C LEU A 303 -23.24 9.92 7.26
N ALA A 304 -23.26 8.92 8.13
CA ALA A 304 -23.99 8.95 9.40
C ALA A 304 -23.47 10.05 10.33
N LEU A 305 -22.15 10.20 10.46
CA LEU A 305 -21.53 11.27 11.24
C LEU A 305 -21.78 12.66 10.64
N SER A 306 -21.79 12.78 9.32
CA SER A 306 -22.18 14.01 8.64
C SER A 306 -23.64 14.37 8.91
N ALA A 307 -24.54 13.38 8.95
CA ALA A 307 -25.93 13.60 9.33
C ALA A 307 -26.08 14.02 10.80
N ALA A 308 -25.36 13.35 11.71
CA ALA A 308 -25.32 13.70 13.13
C ALA A 308 -24.78 15.12 13.35
N ASN A 309 -23.71 15.49 12.65
CA ASN A 309 -23.16 16.84 12.68
C ASN A 309 -24.17 17.88 12.22
N GLN A 310 -24.87 17.62 11.11
CA GLN A 310 -25.87 18.57 10.61
C GLN A 310 -27.06 18.68 11.58
N ALA A 311 -27.45 17.59 12.24
CA ALA A 311 -28.46 17.61 13.28
C ALA A 311 -28.00 18.43 14.51
N ALA A 312 -26.76 18.24 14.96
CA ALA A 312 -26.17 19.02 16.04
C ALA A 312 -26.12 20.52 15.71
N ARG A 313 -25.74 20.88 14.47
CA ARG A 313 -25.74 22.28 13.98
C ARG A 313 -27.12 22.93 13.93
N LYS A 314 -28.17 22.13 13.69
CA LYS A 314 -29.56 22.60 13.71
C LYS A 314 -30.10 22.73 15.14
N ALA A 315 -29.63 21.89 16.06
CA ALA A 315 -30.16 21.80 17.42
C ALA A 315 -29.40 22.62 18.47
N LEU A 316 -28.09 22.85 18.30
CA LEU A 316 -27.21 23.43 19.32
C LEU A 316 -26.70 24.83 18.92
N PRO A 317 -26.98 25.89 19.71
CA PRO A 317 -26.68 27.27 19.34
C PRO A 317 -25.18 27.65 19.41
N PHE A 318 -24.37 26.84 20.08
CA PHE A 318 -22.92 27.08 20.27
C PHE A 318 -22.04 26.38 19.22
N THR A 319 -22.65 25.76 18.21
CA THR A 319 -21.97 25.12 17.08
C THR A 319 -21.94 26.04 15.85
N LEU A 320 -21.45 25.54 14.71
CA LEU A 320 -21.56 26.26 13.43
C LEU A 320 -23.02 26.27 12.93
N PRO A 321 -23.45 27.33 12.21
CA PRO A 321 -24.75 27.31 11.56
C PRO A 321 -24.83 26.20 10.50
N PRO A 322 -26.04 25.69 10.18
CA PRO A 322 -26.24 24.70 9.13
C PRO A 322 -25.70 25.21 7.79
N ASP A 323 -24.81 24.43 7.16
CA ASP A 323 -24.12 24.79 5.91
C ASP A 323 -24.81 24.27 4.64
N ALA A 324 -25.91 23.51 4.79
CA ALA A 324 -26.69 22.92 3.70
C ALA A 324 -28.14 22.67 4.14
N PRO A 325 -29.12 22.75 3.22
CA PRO A 325 -30.54 22.56 3.54
C PRO A 325 -30.89 21.10 3.90
N GLY A 326 -30.10 20.13 3.44
CA GLY A 326 -30.37 18.71 3.58
C GLY A 326 -30.07 18.11 4.96
N LEU A 327 -30.07 16.77 5.02
CA LEU A 327 -29.71 15.97 6.19
C LEU A 327 -28.20 15.90 6.41
N LEU A 328 -27.39 16.06 5.36
CA LEU A 328 -25.93 15.99 5.42
C LEU A 328 -25.32 17.39 5.49
N THR A 329 -24.13 17.50 6.09
CA THR A 329 -23.29 18.70 5.94
C THR A 329 -22.91 18.91 4.48
N ALA A 330 -22.48 20.11 4.10
CA ALA A 330 -22.06 20.41 2.72
C ALA A 330 -21.00 19.42 2.20
N HIS A 331 -20.05 19.00 3.05
CA HIS A 331 -19.05 18.00 2.72
C HIS A 331 -19.65 16.59 2.50
N GLY A 332 -20.61 16.19 3.35
CA GLY A 332 -21.32 14.91 3.18
C GLY A 332 -22.16 14.88 1.91
N ALA A 333 -22.85 15.98 1.60
CA ALA A 333 -23.62 16.13 0.37
C ALA A 333 -22.73 16.08 -0.89
N GLN A 334 -21.54 16.71 -0.85
CA GLN A 334 -20.56 16.61 -1.93
C GLN A 334 -20.02 15.19 -2.11
N LEU A 335 -19.71 14.47 -1.02
CA LEU A 335 -19.31 13.07 -1.09
C LEU A 335 -20.42 12.21 -1.70
N TRP A 336 -21.66 12.38 -1.23
CA TRP A 336 -22.82 11.67 -1.76
C TRP A 336 -23.02 11.90 -3.26
N ALA A 337 -22.94 13.16 -3.70
CA ALA A 337 -23.02 13.51 -5.12
C ALA A 337 -21.92 12.82 -5.94
N ARG A 338 -20.68 12.77 -5.44
CA ARG A 338 -19.57 12.05 -6.10
C ARG A 338 -19.76 10.54 -6.12
N LEU A 339 -20.30 9.95 -5.06
CA LEU A 339 -20.58 8.50 -5.00
C LEU A 339 -21.63 8.09 -6.04
N ARG A 340 -22.60 8.97 -6.35
CA ARG A 340 -23.61 8.71 -7.37
C ARG A 340 -23.05 8.66 -8.80
N THR A 341 -21.90 9.27 -9.07
CA THR A 341 -21.27 9.24 -10.41
C THR A 341 -20.42 7.99 -10.64
N TRP A 342 -20.24 7.14 -9.62
CA TRP A 342 -19.40 5.95 -9.75
C TRP A 342 -20.07 4.86 -10.57
N HIS A 343 -19.27 4.16 -11.35
CA HIS A 343 -19.69 2.95 -12.05
C HIS A 343 -19.73 1.76 -11.07
N TRP A 344 -20.75 1.73 -10.21
CA TRP A 344 -20.87 0.78 -9.10
C TRP A 344 -20.71 -0.69 -9.50
N ALA A 345 -21.26 -1.09 -10.65
CA ALA A 345 -21.06 -2.44 -11.18
C ALA A 345 -19.57 -2.80 -11.33
N SER A 346 -18.77 -1.87 -11.86
CA SER A 346 -17.34 -2.10 -12.08
C SER A 346 -16.56 -2.01 -10.77
N VAL A 347 -16.88 -1.05 -9.91
CA VAL A 347 -16.18 -0.85 -8.63
C VAL A 347 -16.39 -2.07 -7.74
N ILE A 348 -17.63 -2.51 -7.53
CA ILE A 348 -17.95 -3.66 -6.66
C ILE A 348 -17.40 -4.98 -7.25
N SER A 349 -17.44 -5.16 -8.58
CA SER A 349 -16.82 -6.32 -9.23
C SER A 349 -15.29 -6.36 -9.04
N LYS A 350 -14.64 -5.20 -8.96
CA LYS A 350 -13.20 -5.10 -8.66
C LYS A 350 -12.93 -5.23 -7.16
N THR A 351 -13.84 -4.82 -6.29
CA THR A 351 -13.74 -5.05 -4.84
C THR A 351 -13.80 -6.53 -4.52
N THR A 352 -14.74 -7.27 -5.10
CA THR A 352 -14.81 -8.73 -4.98
C THR A 352 -13.57 -9.42 -5.57
N PHE A 353 -12.89 -8.81 -6.55
CA PHE A 353 -11.61 -9.29 -7.05
C PHE A 353 -10.51 -9.13 -5.99
N TRP A 354 -10.38 -7.95 -5.38
CA TRP A 354 -9.43 -7.72 -4.29
C TRP A 354 -9.66 -8.65 -3.10
N SER A 355 -10.93 -8.89 -2.71
CA SER A 355 -11.23 -9.83 -1.64
C SER A 355 -10.83 -11.26 -1.96
N LEU A 356 -11.15 -11.75 -3.16
CA LEU A 356 -10.73 -13.09 -3.59
C LEU A 356 -9.22 -13.22 -3.66
N LEU A 357 -8.55 -12.19 -4.19
CA LEU A 357 -7.10 -12.14 -4.22
C LEU A 357 -6.58 -12.30 -2.79
N TYR A 358 -6.95 -11.43 -1.86
CA TYR A 358 -6.51 -11.54 -0.48
C TYR A 358 -6.80 -12.91 0.18
N LEU A 359 -8.02 -13.43 0.09
CA LEU A 359 -8.40 -14.70 0.75
C LEU A 359 -7.64 -15.90 0.17
N ILE A 360 -7.52 -15.97 -1.16
CA ILE A 360 -6.77 -17.05 -1.79
C ILE A 360 -5.29 -16.89 -1.47
N LEU A 361 -4.74 -15.67 -1.60
CA LEU A 361 -3.31 -15.41 -1.43
C LEU A 361 -2.86 -15.62 0.01
N GLN A 362 -3.46 -14.88 0.94
CA GLN A 362 -2.97 -14.73 2.31
C GLN A 362 -3.55 -15.76 3.27
N VAL A 363 -4.77 -16.25 3.01
CA VAL A 363 -5.45 -17.14 3.96
C VAL A 363 -5.33 -18.60 3.53
N ILE A 364 -5.69 -18.93 2.29
CA ILE A 364 -5.73 -20.32 1.85
C ILE A 364 -4.32 -20.83 1.52
N VAL A 365 -3.63 -20.17 0.59
CA VAL A 365 -2.34 -20.68 0.09
C VAL A 365 -1.28 -20.69 1.17
N MET A 366 -1.15 -19.62 1.97
CA MET A 366 -0.16 -19.58 3.04
C MET A 366 -0.32 -20.72 4.06
N GLN A 367 -1.55 -21.04 4.46
CA GLN A 367 -1.81 -22.13 5.42
C GLN A 367 -1.50 -23.50 4.79
N LEU A 368 -1.96 -23.73 3.56
CA LEU A 368 -1.69 -24.98 2.85
C LEU A 368 -0.19 -25.20 2.63
N VAL A 369 0.56 -24.14 2.31
CA VAL A 369 2.01 -24.22 2.11
C VAL A 369 2.72 -24.62 3.39
N VAL A 370 2.36 -24.05 4.54
CA VAL A 370 2.99 -24.39 5.82
C VAL A 370 2.69 -25.85 6.20
N VAL A 371 1.44 -26.28 6.08
CA VAL A 371 1.04 -27.68 6.34
C VAL A 371 1.77 -28.63 5.39
N PHE A 372 1.84 -28.27 4.12
CA PHE A 372 2.52 -29.08 3.11
C PHE A 372 4.01 -29.22 3.41
N PHE A 373 4.70 -28.15 3.80
CA PHE A 373 6.12 -28.23 4.14
C PHE A 373 6.39 -29.00 5.43
N ALA A 374 5.53 -28.87 6.45
CA ALA A 374 5.62 -29.69 7.65
C ALA A 374 5.48 -31.18 7.32
N PHE A 375 4.46 -31.54 6.53
CA PHE A 375 4.30 -32.90 6.00
C PHE A 375 5.53 -33.36 5.22
N LEU A 376 6.06 -32.51 4.35
CA LEU A 376 7.21 -32.85 3.53
C LEU A 376 8.46 -33.08 4.38
N ASN A 377 8.69 -32.28 5.42
CA ASN A 377 9.83 -32.45 6.32
C ASN A 377 9.76 -33.79 7.07
N GLU A 378 8.58 -34.17 7.56
CA GLU A 378 8.35 -35.45 8.23
C GLU A 378 8.49 -36.63 7.26
N ALA A 379 7.96 -36.52 6.05
CA ALA A 379 8.06 -37.57 5.03
C ALA A 379 9.48 -37.76 4.47
N LEU A 380 10.35 -36.76 4.61
CA LEU A 380 11.71 -36.76 4.03
C LEU A 380 12.81 -37.17 5.02
N SER A 381 12.50 -37.41 6.30
CA SER A 381 13.50 -37.74 7.33
C SER A 381 14.34 -38.98 6.99
N ASP A 382 13.77 -39.94 6.28
CA ASP A 382 14.37 -41.26 6.04
C ASP A 382 15.08 -41.38 4.68
N PHE A 383 15.09 -40.30 3.87
CA PHE A 383 15.59 -40.32 2.50
C PHE A 383 16.99 -39.70 2.35
N HIS A 384 17.76 -40.23 1.39
CA HIS A 384 19.09 -39.70 1.03
C HIS A 384 19.02 -38.26 0.47
N THR A 385 20.06 -37.44 0.65
CA THR A 385 20.05 -35.98 0.45
C THR A 385 19.75 -35.65 -1.00
N GLY A 386 20.25 -36.47 -1.93
CA GLY A 386 19.94 -36.33 -3.35
C GLY A 386 18.45 -36.50 -3.66
N VAL A 387 17.76 -37.42 -2.99
CA VAL A 387 16.31 -37.64 -3.13
C VAL A 387 15.54 -36.50 -2.47
N VAL A 388 15.98 -36.06 -1.28
CA VAL A 388 15.42 -34.87 -0.60
C VAL A 388 15.54 -33.63 -1.49
N CYS A 389 16.70 -33.39 -2.10
CA CYS A 389 16.91 -32.28 -3.04
C CYS A 389 16.03 -32.39 -4.28
N ALA A 390 15.86 -33.58 -4.85
CA ALA A 390 15.02 -33.79 -6.03
C ALA A 390 13.53 -33.57 -5.72
N ILE A 391 13.05 -34.09 -4.58
CA ILE A 391 11.67 -33.90 -4.12
C ILE A 391 11.43 -32.43 -3.78
N PHE A 392 12.34 -31.80 -3.02
CA PHE A 392 12.26 -30.38 -2.70
C PHE A 392 12.29 -29.51 -3.96
N ALA A 393 13.12 -29.84 -4.95
CA ALA A 393 13.15 -29.13 -6.23
C ALA A 393 11.83 -29.27 -6.99
N GLY A 394 11.25 -30.47 -7.04
CA GLY A 394 9.94 -30.71 -7.67
C GLY A 394 8.81 -29.94 -6.98
N VAL A 395 8.76 -30.01 -5.64
CA VAL A 395 7.81 -29.25 -4.81
C VAL A 395 7.98 -27.76 -5.01
N GLY A 396 9.20 -27.24 -4.84
CA GLY A 396 9.49 -25.82 -4.94
C GLY A 396 9.13 -25.29 -6.32
N LEU A 397 9.38 -26.08 -7.38
CA LEU A 397 8.97 -25.74 -8.74
C LEU A 397 7.44 -25.63 -8.87
N LEU A 398 6.68 -26.60 -8.34
CA LEU A 398 5.22 -26.53 -8.31
C LEU A 398 4.73 -25.29 -7.55
N MET A 399 5.39 -24.94 -6.45
CA MET A 399 5.07 -23.76 -5.68
C MET A 399 5.34 -22.47 -6.45
N PHE A 400 6.45 -22.37 -7.17
CA PHE A 400 6.69 -21.23 -8.06
C PHE A 400 5.67 -21.13 -9.19
N MET A 401 5.16 -22.25 -9.73
CA MET A 401 4.10 -22.23 -10.76
C MET A 401 2.78 -21.62 -10.26
N ILE A 402 2.59 -21.50 -8.94
CA ILE A 402 1.39 -20.91 -8.35
C ILE A 402 1.63 -19.38 -8.22
N PRO A 403 0.74 -18.52 -8.78
CA PRO A 403 0.91 -17.06 -8.86
C PRO A 403 1.12 -16.31 -7.55
N ILE A 404 0.97 -17.01 -6.45
CA ILE A 404 0.64 -16.52 -5.14
C ILE A 404 1.83 -16.65 -4.20
N ILE A 405 2.67 -17.66 -4.44
CA ILE A 405 3.71 -18.05 -3.52
C ILE A 405 4.94 -17.18 -3.80
N PRO A 406 5.35 -16.30 -2.88
CA PRO A 406 6.58 -15.54 -3.06
C PRO A 406 7.79 -16.50 -3.01
N GLY A 407 8.84 -16.21 -3.78
CA GLY A 407 10.01 -17.09 -3.83
C GLY A 407 10.87 -17.09 -2.58
N VAL A 408 10.90 -15.98 -1.83
CA VAL A 408 11.73 -15.83 -0.63
C VAL A 408 11.45 -16.93 0.41
N PRO A 409 10.19 -17.23 0.80
CA PRO A 409 9.89 -18.37 1.65
C PRO A 409 10.37 -19.73 1.12
N VAL A 410 10.33 -19.95 -0.21
CA VAL A 410 10.84 -21.18 -0.82
C VAL A 410 12.35 -21.29 -0.65
N TYR A 411 13.09 -20.19 -0.82
CA TYR A 411 14.55 -20.17 -0.59
C TYR A 411 14.91 -20.34 0.88
N ILE A 412 14.14 -19.76 1.81
CA ILE A 412 14.33 -19.96 3.24
C ILE A 412 14.09 -21.43 3.61
N ALA A 413 12.99 -22.02 3.14
CA ALA A 413 12.72 -23.44 3.34
C ALA A 413 13.83 -24.32 2.74
N CYS A 414 14.35 -23.96 1.56
CA CYS A 414 15.49 -24.63 0.93
C CYS A 414 16.73 -24.60 1.84
N GLY A 415 16.98 -23.45 2.45
CA GLY A 415 18.07 -23.24 3.42
C GLY A 415 17.87 -23.96 4.76
N ALA A 416 16.65 -24.32 5.14
CA ALA A 416 16.41 -25.11 6.35
C ALA A 416 16.46 -26.62 6.05
N VAL A 417 15.77 -27.08 5.01
CA VAL A 417 15.59 -28.52 4.74
C VAL A 417 16.88 -29.18 4.25
N ILE A 418 17.61 -28.55 3.31
CA ILE A 418 18.79 -29.19 2.70
C ILE A 418 19.97 -29.28 3.67
N PRO A 419 20.33 -28.24 4.45
CA PRO A 419 21.36 -28.37 5.48
C PRO A 419 20.99 -29.38 6.56
N ALA A 420 19.72 -29.42 7.00
CA ALA A 420 19.26 -30.41 7.99
C ALA A 420 19.46 -31.85 7.48
N SER A 421 19.04 -32.12 6.23
CA SER A 421 19.22 -33.42 5.59
C SER A 421 20.70 -33.79 5.41
N THR A 422 21.54 -32.82 5.03
CA THR A 422 22.98 -33.03 4.83
C THR A 422 23.67 -33.39 6.15
N MET A 423 23.31 -32.73 7.25
CA MET A 423 23.84 -33.04 8.58
C MET A 423 23.39 -34.43 9.05
N SER A 424 22.08 -34.72 8.96
CA SER A 424 21.50 -35.99 9.40
C SER A 424 22.11 -37.21 8.69
N GLN A 425 22.47 -37.08 7.40
CA GLN A 425 23.11 -38.19 6.68
C GLN A 425 24.58 -38.38 6.99
N ALA A 426 25.31 -37.28 7.18
CA ALA A 426 26.73 -37.38 7.48
C ALA A 426 26.97 -37.85 8.92
N ASN A 427 26.02 -37.60 9.82
CA ASN A 427 26.06 -38.07 11.19
C ASN A 427 24.67 -38.55 11.63
N PRO A 428 24.35 -39.85 11.49
CA PRO A 428 23.04 -40.42 11.85
C PRO A 428 22.70 -40.31 13.34
N ASP A 429 23.73 -40.23 14.20
CA ASP A 429 23.61 -40.03 15.65
C ASP A 429 23.48 -38.53 16.01
N TRP A 430 23.41 -37.64 15.02
CA TRP A 430 23.15 -36.23 15.24
C TRP A 430 21.75 -36.06 15.82
N SER A 431 21.70 -35.82 17.13
CA SER A 431 20.50 -35.34 17.81
C SER A 431 20.35 -33.84 17.58
N ASP A 432 19.11 -33.36 17.52
CA ASP A 432 18.80 -31.92 17.56
C ASP A 432 19.32 -31.24 18.86
N ASP A 433 19.78 -32.05 19.82
CA ASP A 433 20.23 -31.69 21.18
C ASP A 433 21.71 -31.26 21.21
N MET A 434 22.07 -30.23 20.44
CA MET A 434 23.39 -29.61 20.49
C MET A 434 23.46 -28.59 21.64
N GLU A 435 24.47 -28.67 22.51
CA GLU A 435 24.58 -27.77 23.66
C GLU A 435 25.08 -26.37 23.24
N PRO A 436 24.72 -25.29 23.95
CA PRO A 436 25.22 -23.96 23.66
C PRO A 436 26.76 -23.91 23.77
N GLY A 437 27.45 -23.85 22.63
CA GLY A 437 28.92 -23.79 22.56
C GLY A 437 29.57 -24.82 21.63
N ASP A 438 28.83 -25.82 21.15
CA ASP A 438 29.36 -26.81 20.22
C ASP A 438 29.71 -26.19 18.84
N GLU A 439 30.75 -26.70 18.19
CA GLU A 439 31.15 -26.27 16.85
C GLU A 439 30.14 -26.71 15.79
N VAL A 440 29.68 -25.77 14.96
CA VAL A 440 28.75 -26.07 13.85
C VAL A 440 29.42 -27.06 12.87
N PRO A 441 28.76 -28.19 12.52
CA PRO A 441 29.34 -29.19 11.63
C PRO A 441 29.70 -28.59 10.26
N LYS A 442 30.76 -29.09 9.62
CA LYS A 442 31.17 -28.61 8.28
C LYS A 442 30.11 -28.90 7.23
N GLU A 443 29.35 -29.96 7.45
CA GLU A 443 28.28 -30.50 6.64
C GLU A 443 27.09 -29.53 6.56
N PHE A 444 26.87 -28.73 7.61
CA PHE A 444 25.91 -27.62 7.58
C PHE A 444 26.25 -26.62 6.48
N TRP A 445 27.52 -26.17 6.44
CA TRP A 445 27.99 -25.17 5.48
C TRP A 445 27.98 -25.70 4.06
N VAL A 446 28.36 -26.97 3.88
CA VAL A 446 28.24 -27.68 2.60
C VAL A 446 26.78 -27.74 2.14
N GLY A 447 25.88 -28.15 3.03
CA GLY A 447 24.44 -28.17 2.77
C GLY A 447 23.89 -26.80 2.39
N LEU A 448 24.41 -25.72 2.98
CA LEU A 448 23.97 -24.36 2.69
C LEU A 448 24.39 -23.88 1.29
N VAL A 449 25.58 -24.26 0.84
CA VAL A 449 26.04 -24.02 -0.54
C VAL A 449 25.16 -24.80 -1.52
N TYR A 450 24.89 -26.08 -1.24
CA TYR A 450 23.96 -26.88 -2.05
C TYR A 450 22.57 -26.26 -2.11
N ALA A 451 22.01 -25.82 -0.97
CA ALA A 451 20.71 -25.16 -0.92
C ALA A 451 20.65 -23.92 -1.81
N THR A 452 21.74 -23.15 -1.85
CA THR A 452 21.84 -21.94 -2.67
C THR A 452 21.86 -22.29 -4.17
N LEU A 453 22.64 -23.28 -4.57
CA LEU A 453 22.74 -23.73 -5.96
C LEU A 453 21.43 -24.36 -6.44
N VAL A 454 20.80 -25.20 -5.61
CA VAL A 454 19.49 -25.80 -5.89
C VAL A 454 18.44 -24.70 -6.02
N GLY A 455 18.39 -23.75 -5.08
CA GLY A 455 17.47 -22.61 -5.15
C GLY A 455 17.64 -21.77 -6.43
N PHE A 456 18.88 -21.56 -6.86
CA PHE A 456 19.18 -20.85 -8.11
C PHE A 456 18.72 -21.60 -9.36
N ALA A 457 19.05 -22.90 -9.45
CA ALA A 457 18.62 -23.73 -10.57
C ALA A 457 17.08 -23.84 -10.65
N LEU A 458 16.45 -24.00 -9.49
CA LEU A 458 15.00 -24.05 -9.34
C LEU A 458 14.37 -22.73 -9.81
N LYS A 459 14.92 -21.58 -9.43
CA LYS A 459 14.44 -20.26 -9.89
C LYS A 459 14.53 -20.11 -11.41
N LEU A 460 15.67 -20.43 -12.02
CA LEU A 460 15.80 -20.31 -13.48
C LEU A 460 14.84 -21.25 -14.21
N THR A 461 14.64 -22.46 -13.68
CA THR A 461 13.68 -23.42 -14.23
C THR A 461 12.25 -22.89 -14.12
N ALA A 462 11.88 -22.33 -12.97
CA ALA A 462 10.58 -21.72 -12.75
C ALA A 462 10.31 -20.58 -13.74
N VAL A 463 11.28 -19.66 -13.93
CA VAL A 463 11.16 -18.57 -14.91
C VAL A 463 10.90 -19.11 -16.32
N ALA A 464 11.61 -20.18 -16.72
CA ALA A 464 11.43 -20.77 -18.03
C ALA A 464 10.03 -21.36 -18.23
N LEU A 465 9.54 -22.12 -17.24
CA LEU A 465 8.22 -22.73 -17.30
C LEU A 465 7.10 -21.68 -17.21
N GLU A 466 7.21 -20.71 -16.30
CA GLU A 466 6.26 -19.60 -16.18
C GLU A 466 6.15 -18.81 -17.47
N GLN A 467 7.29 -18.51 -18.12
CA GLN A 467 7.30 -17.75 -19.36
C GLN A 467 6.68 -18.54 -20.52
N GLU A 468 7.10 -19.80 -20.73
CA GLU A 468 6.73 -20.59 -21.91
C GLU A 468 5.40 -21.35 -21.75
N LEU A 469 5.14 -21.99 -20.60
CA LEU A 469 3.94 -22.77 -20.40
C LEU A 469 2.74 -21.90 -20.03
N ILE A 470 2.93 -20.89 -19.19
CA ILE A 470 1.83 -20.06 -18.69
C ILE A 470 1.74 -18.76 -19.50
N GLY A 471 2.83 -17.97 -19.51
CA GLY A 471 2.86 -16.62 -20.08
C GLY A 471 2.51 -16.57 -21.56
N ARG A 472 3.14 -17.43 -22.39
CA ARG A 472 2.81 -17.47 -23.83
C ARG A 472 1.37 -17.87 -24.12
N GLN A 473 0.81 -18.81 -23.34
CA GLN A 473 -0.59 -19.20 -23.49
C GLN A 473 -1.52 -18.07 -23.05
N PHE A 474 -1.22 -17.44 -21.92
CA PHE A 474 -1.97 -16.30 -21.40
C PHE A 474 -1.96 -15.09 -22.34
N GLY A 475 -0.87 -14.89 -23.09
CA GLY A 475 -0.78 -13.86 -24.12
C GLY A 475 -1.76 -14.04 -25.29
N ASN A 476 -2.40 -15.21 -25.44
CA ASN A 476 -3.43 -15.43 -26.45
C ASN A 476 -4.83 -15.02 -25.98
N TYR A 477 -5.04 -14.82 -24.67
CA TYR A 477 -6.35 -14.46 -24.12
C TYR A 477 -6.50 -12.94 -24.01
N VAL A 478 -7.51 -12.41 -24.72
CA VAL A 478 -7.89 -10.99 -24.72
C VAL A 478 -8.16 -10.47 -23.30
N ALA A 479 -8.85 -11.27 -22.48
CA ALA A 479 -9.14 -10.88 -21.10
C ALA A 479 -7.87 -10.69 -20.26
N VAL A 480 -6.83 -11.51 -20.49
CA VAL A 480 -5.56 -11.45 -19.73
C VAL A 480 -4.69 -10.29 -20.20
N ARG A 481 -4.57 -10.09 -21.52
CA ARG A 481 -3.86 -8.93 -22.09
C ARG A 481 -4.50 -7.61 -21.69
N SER A 482 -5.84 -7.54 -21.68
CA SER A 482 -6.57 -6.35 -21.23
C SER A 482 -6.39 -6.11 -19.73
N PHE A 483 -6.30 -7.16 -18.92
CA PHE A 483 -6.08 -7.05 -17.49
C PHE A 483 -4.67 -6.50 -17.18
N ILE A 484 -3.65 -6.99 -17.88
CA ILE A 484 -2.24 -6.57 -17.72
C ILE A 484 -1.95 -5.26 -18.45
N ARG A 485 -2.89 -4.80 -19.29
CA ARG A 485 -2.83 -3.53 -20.01
C ARG A 485 -1.58 -3.43 -20.88
N ILE A 486 -1.41 -4.41 -21.76
CA ILE A 486 -0.26 -4.49 -22.67
C ILE A 486 -0.02 -3.20 -23.49
N ASN A 487 -1.08 -2.43 -23.73
CA ASN A 487 -1.07 -1.16 -24.47
C ASN A 487 -0.78 0.09 -23.63
N SER A 488 -0.54 -0.03 -22.31
CA SER A 488 -0.15 1.14 -21.51
C SER A 488 1.29 1.57 -21.82
N LEU A 489 1.58 2.86 -21.66
CA LEU A 489 2.93 3.39 -21.86
C LEU A 489 3.96 2.70 -20.96
N GLU A 490 3.57 2.36 -19.74
CA GLU A 490 4.40 1.66 -18.76
C GLU A 490 4.73 0.25 -19.23
N MET A 491 3.74 -0.50 -19.73
CA MET A 491 3.96 -1.87 -20.18
C MET A 491 4.74 -1.91 -21.49
N ARG A 492 4.49 -0.98 -22.42
CA ARG A 492 5.29 -0.80 -23.64
C ARG A 492 6.74 -0.41 -23.30
N ALA A 493 6.94 0.46 -22.31
CA ALA A 493 8.27 0.80 -21.80
C ALA A 493 8.98 -0.42 -21.18
N THR A 494 8.29 -1.20 -20.35
CA THR A 494 8.79 -2.47 -19.80
C THR A 494 9.20 -3.42 -20.91
N ARG A 495 8.36 -3.61 -21.93
CA ARG A 495 8.67 -4.42 -23.11
C ARG A 495 9.93 -3.94 -23.83
N ARG A 496 10.09 -2.63 -24.02
CA ARG A 496 11.28 -2.03 -24.65
C ARG A 496 12.55 -2.30 -23.84
N ILE A 497 12.51 -2.16 -22.51
CA ILE A 497 13.66 -2.44 -21.63
C ILE A 497 14.06 -3.91 -21.73
N LEU A 498 13.09 -4.81 -21.57
CA LEU A 498 13.34 -6.25 -21.52
C LEU A 498 13.76 -6.82 -22.89
N ARG A 499 13.35 -6.21 -24.01
CA ARG A 499 13.78 -6.61 -25.36
C ARG A 499 15.25 -6.35 -25.66
N ARG A 500 15.91 -5.41 -24.96
CA ARG A 500 17.33 -5.09 -25.22
C ARG A 500 18.20 -6.32 -24.97
N PRO A 501 19.11 -6.71 -25.88
CA PRO A 501 19.99 -7.84 -25.66
C PRO A 501 20.99 -7.58 -24.52
N GLY A 502 21.45 -8.65 -23.87
CA GLY A 502 22.47 -8.63 -22.82
C GLY A 502 21.93 -8.40 -21.40
N ILE A 503 22.85 -8.36 -20.44
CA ILE A 503 22.60 -8.03 -19.04
C ILE A 503 22.73 -6.52 -18.89
N ASN A 504 21.61 -5.84 -18.65
CA ASN A 504 21.60 -4.41 -18.36
C ASN A 504 20.88 -4.15 -17.04
N THR A 505 21.29 -3.09 -16.34
CA THR A 505 20.79 -2.77 -14.99
C THR A 505 19.27 -2.60 -14.94
N ALA A 506 18.68 -1.97 -15.96
CA ALA A 506 17.23 -1.78 -16.05
C ALA A 506 16.47 -3.11 -16.20
N LYS A 507 16.97 -4.02 -17.04
CA LYS A 507 16.41 -5.37 -17.22
C LYS A 507 16.52 -6.18 -15.92
N CYS A 508 17.70 -6.19 -15.30
CA CYS A 508 17.93 -6.95 -14.08
C CYS A 508 17.07 -6.42 -12.94
N ALA A 509 16.95 -5.09 -12.81
CA ALA A 509 16.07 -4.49 -11.80
C ALA A 509 14.61 -4.95 -11.96
N ILE A 510 14.09 -5.02 -13.19
CA ILE A 510 12.73 -5.51 -13.44
C ILE A 510 12.61 -7.00 -13.11
N LEU A 511 13.55 -7.84 -13.57
CA LEU A 511 13.46 -9.29 -13.42
C LEU A 511 13.74 -9.79 -11.99
N VAL A 512 14.52 -9.05 -11.21
CA VAL A 512 14.85 -9.38 -9.81
C VAL A 512 13.95 -8.62 -8.82
N GLY A 513 13.59 -7.38 -9.13
CA GLY A 513 12.76 -6.54 -8.25
C GLY A 513 11.26 -6.80 -8.37
N GLY A 514 10.81 -7.33 -9.51
CA GLY A 514 9.40 -7.67 -9.72
C GLY A 514 8.95 -8.88 -8.90
N PRO A 515 7.64 -9.04 -8.62
CA PRO A 515 7.10 -10.26 -8.04
C PRO A 515 7.39 -11.46 -8.95
N ASP A 516 7.90 -12.55 -8.40
CA ASP A 516 8.46 -13.70 -9.14
C ASP A 516 7.56 -14.19 -10.29
N TRP A 517 6.42 -14.80 -9.97
CA TRP A 517 5.52 -15.37 -10.96
C TRP A 517 4.92 -14.31 -11.90
N PRO A 518 4.37 -13.17 -11.41
CA PRO A 518 3.81 -12.15 -12.31
C PRO A 518 4.83 -11.60 -13.30
N THR A 519 6.10 -11.49 -12.90
CA THR A 519 7.17 -10.98 -13.77
C THR A 519 7.45 -11.97 -14.90
N SER A 520 7.75 -13.23 -14.59
CA SER A 520 8.04 -14.27 -15.60
C SER A 520 6.86 -14.56 -16.52
N VAL A 521 5.63 -14.61 -15.99
CA VAL A 521 4.43 -14.80 -16.83
C VAL A 521 4.23 -13.60 -17.75
N THR A 522 4.48 -12.38 -17.27
CA THR A 522 4.41 -11.16 -18.10
C THR A 522 5.46 -11.19 -19.21
N THR A 523 6.68 -11.69 -18.98
CA THR A 523 7.68 -11.82 -20.07
C THR A 523 7.18 -12.74 -21.18
N GLY A 524 6.44 -13.80 -20.83
CA GLY A 524 5.79 -14.71 -21.77
C GLY A 524 4.63 -14.06 -22.53
N ILE A 525 3.76 -13.31 -21.84
CA ILE A 525 2.66 -12.56 -22.45
C ILE A 525 3.18 -11.53 -23.46
N LEU A 526 4.30 -10.87 -23.14
CA LEU A 526 4.98 -9.92 -24.02
C LEU A 526 5.74 -10.57 -25.19
N LYS A 527 5.81 -11.91 -25.20
CA LYS A 527 6.51 -12.76 -26.17
C LYS A 527 7.99 -12.42 -26.27
N LEU A 528 8.67 -12.38 -25.12
CA LEU A 528 10.10 -12.06 -25.01
C LEU A 528 10.98 -13.31 -25.22
N ASN A 529 12.26 -13.09 -25.53
CA ASN A 529 13.23 -14.17 -25.71
C ASN A 529 13.58 -14.80 -24.35
N LEU A 530 13.41 -16.12 -24.22
CA LEU A 530 13.63 -16.86 -22.98
C LEU A 530 15.07 -16.73 -22.45
N LEU A 531 16.08 -16.98 -23.28
CA LEU A 531 17.49 -16.92 -22.84
C LEU A 531 17.86 -15.54 -22.30
N GLN A 532 17.35 -14.48 -22.92
CA GLN A 532 17.56 -13.11 -22.46
C GLN A 532 16.90 -12.82 -21.11
N MET A 533 15.77 -13.47 -20.80
CA MET A 533 15.09 -13.33 -19.51
C MET A 533 15.84 -14.14 -18.44
N LEU A 534 16.21 -15.39 -18.72
CA LEU A 534 17.02 -16.21 -17.80
C LEU A 534 18.34 -15.52 -17.45
N LEU A 535 19.05 -15.01 -18.47
CA LEU A 535 20.30 -14.29 -18.29
C LEU A 535 20.10 -13.02 -17.44
N GLY A 536 19.01 -12.28 -17.66
CA GLY A 536 18.68 -11.09 -16.90
C GLY A 536 18.25 -11.38 -15.45
N THR A 537 17.80 -12.60 -15.15
CA THR A 537 17.46 -13.04 -13.79
C THR A 537 18.67 -13.54 -13.00
N THR A 538 19.80 -13.85 -13.65
CA THR A 538 21.02 -14.36 -12.97
C THR A 538 21.49 -13.53 -11.75
N PRO A 539 21.34 -12.18 -11.70
CA PRO A 539 21.72 -11.40 -10.53
C PRO A 539 20.84 -11.62 -9.28
N ILE A 540 19.87 -12.54 -9.31
CA ILE A 540 19.08 -12.94 -8.14
C ILE A 540 19.87 -13.81 -7.15
N LEU A 541 21.00 -14.39 -7.56
CA LEU A 541 21.79 -15.32 -6.75
C LEU A 541 22.14 -14.79 -5.34
N PRO A 542 22.56 -13.52 -5.14
CA PRO A 542 22.84 -12.99 -3.81
C PRO A 542 21.62 -12.96 -2.89
N LEU A 543 20.42 -12.70 -3.45
CA LEU A 543 19.17 -12.75 -2.70
C LEU A 543 18.83 -14.17 -2.26
N ILE A 544 19.03 -15.15 -3.15
CA ILE A 544 18.83 -16.57 -2.83
C ILE A 544 19.80 -17.00 -1.75
N ALA A 545 21.09 -16.67 -1.88
CA ALA A 545 22.13 -17.00 -0.90
C ALA A 545 21.82 -16.41 0.49
N ALA A 546 21.36 -15.16 0.54
CA ALA A 546 20.95 -14.55 1.81
C ALA A 546 19.69 -15.23 2.37
N SER A 547 18.71 -15.57 1.53
CA SER A 547 17.47 -16.22 1.96
C SER A 547 17.72 -17.66 2.48
N THR A 548 18.56 -18.44 1.80
CA THR A 548 18.95 -19.78 2.25
C THR A 548 19.77 -19.69 3.54
N ALA A 549 20.70 -18.74 3.65
CA ALA A 549 21.42 -18.48 4.89
C ALA A 549 20.46 -18.15 6.04
N ALA A 550 19.47 -17.29 5.82
CA ALA A 550 18.46 -16.99 6.84
C ALA A 550 17.69 -18.25 7.29
N GLY A 551 17.37 -19.17 6.37
CA GLY A 551 16.75 -20.46 6.71
C GLY A 551 17.66 -21.40 7.48
N GLY A 552 18.92 -21.56 7.05
CA GLY A 552 19.88 -22.45 7.71
C GLY A 552 20.22 -21.99 9.13
N MET A 553 20.35 -20.68 9.34
CA MET A 553 20.62 -20.11 10.66
C MET A 553 19.44 -20.28 11.63
N GLN A 554 18.21 -20.49 11.14
CA GLN A 554 17.07 -20.82 12.01
C GLN A 554 17.23 -22.16 12.71
N LEU A 555 17.90 -23.14 12.07
CA LEU A 555 18.23 -24.42 12.67
C LEU A 555 19.21 -24.28 13.85
N LEU A 556 19.94 -23.17 13.89
CA LEU A 556 20.94 -22.88 14.93
C LEU A 556 20.41 -21.94 16.02
N LYS A 557 19.12 -21.54 15.98
CA LYS A 557 18.54 -20.58 16.93
C LYS A 557 18.51 -21.06 18.38
N THR A 558 18.28 -22.35 18.58
CA THR A 558 18.33 -22.98 19.91
C THR A 558 19.75 -23.03 20.48
N LYS A 559 20.77 -22.70 19.65
CA LYS A 559 22.21 -22.91 19.94
C LYS A 559 22.95 -21.63 20.33
N GLY A 560 22.28 -20.47 20.36
CA GLY A 560 22.83 -19.21 20.91
C GLY A 560 22.33 -17.92 20.25
N ASP A 561 22.35 -16.83 21.02
CA ASP A 561 21.84 -15.49 20.63
C ASP A 561 22.51 -14.91 19.35
N LEU A 562 23.73 -15.37 19.04
CA LEU A 562 24.47 -14.95 17.85
C LEU A 562 23.77 -15.41 16.55
N TYR A 563 23.28 -16.64 16.48
CA TYR A 563 22.66 -17.18 15.27
C TYR A 563 21.26 -16.61 15.03
N ASP A 564 20.53 -16.29 16.09
CA ASP A 564 19.29 -15.53 15.97
C ASP A 564 19.58 -14.10 15.45
N SER A 565 20.63 -13.45 15.96
CA SER A 565 21.08 -12.14 15.46
C SER A 565 21.50 -12.19 13.99
N ILE A 566 22.26 -13.21 13.57
CA ILE A 566 22.65 -13.41 12.17
C ILE A 566 21.42 -13.63 11.30
N THR A 567 20.46 -14.44 11.75
CA THR A 567 19.19 -14.65 11.04
C THR A 567 18.48 -13.32 10.78
N VAL A 568 18.37 -12.46 11.80
CA VAL A 568 17.77 -11.13 11.68
C VAL A 568 18.52 -10.25 10.69
N ILE A 569 19.85 -10.19 10.78
CA ILE A 569 20.70 -9.37 9.90
C ILE A 569 20.58 -9.79 8.44
N VAL A 570 20.70 -11.09 8.16
CA VAL A 570 20.67 -11.63 6.79
C VAL A 570 19.27 -11.47 6.17
N THR A 571 18.23 -11.64 6.98
CA THR A 571 16.83 -11.36 6.59
C THR A 571 16.64 -9.88 6.24
N PHE A 572 17.23 -8.98 7.03
CA PHE A 572 17.17 -7.53 6.78
C PHE A 572 17.95 -7.12 5.51
N LEU A 573 19.11 -7.71 5.25
CA LEU A 573 19.87 -7.48 4.01
C LEU A 573 19.10 -7.94 2.78
N SER A 574 18.42 -9.09 2.86
CA SER A 574 17.54 -9.59 1.79
C SER A 574 16.40 -8.62 1.50
N PHE A 575 15.77 -8.10 2.57
CA PHE A 575 14.74 -7.07 2.49
C PHE A 575 15.23 -5.79 1.81
N LEU A 576 16.41 -5.28 2.18
CA LEU A 576 17.01 -4.09 1.57
C LEU A 576 17.31 -4.30 0.08
N ALA A 577 17.89 -5.45 -0.28
CA ALA A 577 18.20 -5.79 -1.66
C ALA A 577 16.94 -5.85 -2.54
N GLN A 578 15.87 -6.50 -2.04
CA GLN A 578 14.59 -6.57 -2.74
C GLN A 578 13.97 -5.18 -2.92
N THR A 579 14.01 -4.34 -1.87
CA THR A 579 13.48 -2.98 -1.92
C THR A 579 14.23 -2.12 -2.94
N ALA A 580 15.56 -2.16 -2.91
CA ALA A 580 16.41 -1.41 -3.84
C ALA A 580 16.14 -1.80 -5.30
N SER A 581 16.05 -3.11 -5.59
CA SER A 581 15.77 -3.61 -6.93
C SER A 581 14.38 -3.17 -7.43
N THR A 582 13.35 -3.25 -6.57
CA THR A 582 11.99 -2.82 -6.89
C THR A 582 11.92 -1.33 -7.23
N LEU A 583 12.59 -0.48 -6.43
CA LEU A 583 12.65 0.97 -6.67
C LEU A 583 13.38 1.30 -7.97
N LEU A 584 14.49 0.60 -8.26
CA LEU A 584 15.22 0.76 -9.52
C LEU A 584 14.36 0.36 -10.73
N ALA A 585 13.60 -0.73 -10.62
CA ALA A 585 12.69 -1.17 -11.67
C ALA A 585 11.66 -0.08 -12.00
N MET A 586 11.00 0.47 -10.96
CA MET A 586 10.03 1.56 -11.13
C MET A 586 10.65 2.80 -11.76
N TYR A 587 11.84 3.20 -11.30
CA TYR A 587 12.58 4.33 -11.86
C TYR A 587 12.87 4.14 -13.36
N PHE A 588 13.38 2.97 -13.77
CA PHE A 588 13.71 2.73 -15.18
C PHE A 588 12.47 2.62 -16.08
N ILE A 589 11.38 2.03 -15.59
CA ILE A 589 10.10 1.99 -16.29
C ILE A 589 9.57 3.41 -16.48
N GLU A 590 9.54 4.22 -15.42
CA GLU A 590 9.05 5.60 -15.50
C GLU A 590 9.89 6.45 -16.45
N ARG A 591 11.22 6.40 -16.30
CA ARG A 591 12.15 7.12 -17.17
C ARG A 591 11.95 6.74 -18.64
N THR A 592 11.84 5.45 -18.94
CA THR A 592 11.64 4.97 -20.31
C THR A 592 10.27 5.35 -20.85
N SER A 593 9.22 5.25 -20.04
CA SER A 593 7.85 5.65 -20.43
C SER A 593 7.75 7.13 -20.78
N THR A 594 8.54 7.98 -20.12
CA THR A 594 8.55 9.44 -20.33
C THR A 594 9.45 9.82 -21.50
N GLN A 595 10.66 9.25 -21.56
CA GLN A 595 11.63 9.57 -22.61
C GLN A 595 11.16 9.14 -24.00
N TYR A 596 10.45 8.02 -24.11
CA TYR A 596 9.97 7.46 -25.37
C TYR A 596 8.45 7.57 -25.53
N ALA A 597 7.79 8.47 -24.79
CA ALA A 597 6.32 8.55 -24.74
C ALA A 597 5.66 8.64 -26.14
N ALA A 598 6.22 9.46 -27.03
CA ALA A 598 5.70 9.64 -28.38
C ALA A 598 5.85 8.37 -29.24
N GLU A 599 7.03 7.74 -29.23
CA GLU A 599 7.28 6.46 -29.93
C GLU A 599 6.35 5.35 -29.40
N LEU A 600 6.24 5.25 -28.07
CA LEU A 600 5.43 4.23 -27.42
C LEU A 600 3.93 4.45 -27.64
N ALA A 601 3.47 5.69 -27.75
CA ALA A 601 2.06 6.01 -28.04
C ALA A 601 1.68 5.72 -29.51
N ALA A 602 2.65 5.82 -30.43
CA ALA A 602 2.43 5.57 -31.86
C ALA A 602 2.25 4.09 -32.22
N GLU A 603 2.57 3.15 -31.32
CA GLU A 603 2.29 1.72 -31.55
C GLU A 603 0.77 1.49 -31.63
N PRO A 604 0.26 0.88 -32.73
CA PRO A 604 -1.17 0.68 -32.92
C PRO A 604 -1.76 -0.13 -31.76
N PRO A 605 -2.89 0.31 -31.18
CA PRO A 605 -3.55 -0.44 -30.12
C PRO A 605 -4.12 -1.76 -30.67
N ASP A 606 -3.95 -2.84 -29.92
CA ASP A 606 -4.58 -4.13 -30.25
C ASP A 606 -6.13 -3.99 -30.26
N GLU A 607 -6.83 -4.88 -30.99
CA GLU A 607 -8.30 -4.96 -31.23
C GLU A 607 -9.21 -4.99 -29.97
N GLU A 608 -8.64 -4.83 -28.78
CA GLU A 608 -9.14 -5.15 -27.44
C GLU A 608 -9.90 -4.00 -26.74
N ALA A 609 -9.75 -2.75 -27.21
CA ALA A 609 -10.43 -1.59 -26.63
C ALA A 609 -11.97 -1.67 -26.72
N ALA A 610 -12.49 -2.39 -27.71
CA ALA A 610 -13.93 -2.50 -27.96
C ALA A 610 -14.66 -3.39 -26.93
N PHE A 611 -14.07 -4.52 -26.51
CA PHE A 611 -14.73 -5.46 -25.58
C PHE A 611 -14.84 -4.90 -24.16
N SER A 612 -13.74 -4.33 -23.64
CA SER A 612 -13.71 -3.72 -22.31
C SER A 612 -14.65 -2.52 -22.19
N LYS A 613 -14.85 -1.77 -23.28
CA LYS A 613 -15.84 -0.69 -23.35
C LYS A 613 -17.26 -1.25 -23.33
N ALA A 614 -17.56 -2.25 -24.16
CA ALA A 614 -18.90 -2.84 -24.21
C ALA A 614 -19.34 -3.53 -22.91
N GLN A 615 -18.43 -4.16 -22.18
CA GLN A 615 -18.74 -4.74 -20.86
C GLN A 615 -19.04 -3.66 -19.82
N ARG A 616 -18.31 -2.54 -19.84
CA ARG A 616 -18.55 -1.39 -18.96
C ARG A 616 -19.92 -0.79 -19.25
N ASP A 617 -20.17 -0.43 -20.51
CA ASP A 617 -21.41 0.23 -20.92
C ASP A 617 -22.63 -0.66 -20.68
N GLY A 618 -22.56 -1.95 -21.01
CA GLY A 618 -23.65 -2.90 -20.83
C GLY A 618 -24.01 -3.26 -19.38
N THR A 619 -23.11 -3.00 -18.41
CA THR A 619 -23.32 -3.30 -16.98
C THR A 619 -23.59 -2.06 -16.13
N ASN A 620 -23.65 -0.87 -16.74
CA ASN A 620 -23.90 0.36 -16.01
C ASN A 620 -25.30 0.37 -15.36
N TRP A 621 -25.34 0.61 -14.05
CA TRP A 621 -26.59 0.53 -13.27
C TRP A 621 -27.63 1.60 -13.62
N SER A 622 -27.20 2.69 -14.25
CA SER A 622 -28.06 3.74 -14.78
C SER A 622 -28.60 3.43 -16.18
N SER A 623 -28.07 2.41 -16.86
CA SER A 623 -28.59 1.99 -18.16
C SER A 623 -29.94 1.29 -18.02
N ALA A 624 -30.87 1.62 -18.92
CA ALA A 624 -32.17 0.97 -18.98
C ALA A 624 -32.02 -0.56 -19.14
N GLY A 625 -32.78 -1.32 -18.34
CA GLY A 625 -32.83 -2.78 -18.45
C GLY A 625 -31.82 -3.57 -17.61
N VAL A 626 -31.11 -2.96 -16.64
CA VAL A 626 -30.37 -3.73 -15.62
C VAL A 626 -31.31 -4.09 -14.45
N PRO A 627 -31.65 -5.38 -14.24
CA PRO A 627 -32.57 -5.79 -13.18
C PRO A 627 -31.98 -5.54 -11.78
N LEU A 628 -32.81 -5.63 -10.74
CA LEU A 628 -32.37 -5.44 -9.35
C LEU A 628 -31.54 -6.63 -8.84
N TRP A 629 -31.88 -7.85 -9.26
CA TRP A 629 -31.25 -9.07 -8.74
C TRP A 629 -29.72 -9.11 -8.93
N PRO A 630 -29.10 -8.76 -10.08
CA PRO A 630 -27.64 -8.78 -10.22
C PRO A 630 -26.96 -7.71 -9.36
N LYS A 631 -27.64 -6.58 -9.10
CA LYS A 631 -27.14 -5.52 -8.21
C LYS A 631 -27.05 -6.05 -6.78
N VAL A 632 -28.12 -6.68 -6.30
CA VAL A 632 -28.15 -7.32 -4.96
C VAL A 632 -27.12 -8.44 -4.87
N THR A 633 -27.06 -9.34 -5.87
CA THR A 633 -26.12 -10.46 -5.89
C THR A 633 -24.66 -10.00 -5.77
N ILE A 634 -24.23 -8.98 -6.53
CA ILE A 634 -22.83 -8.53 -6.48
C ILE A 634 -22.51 -7.74 -5.22
N ILE A 635 -23.47 -6.99 -4.65
CA ILE A 635 -23.32 -6.33 -3.35
C ILE A 635 -23.16 -7.37 -2.24
N THR A 636 -24.06 -8.36 -2.18
CA THR A 636 -24.01 -9.43 -1.17
C THR A 636 -22.71 -10.21 -1.29
N SER A 637 -22.29 -10.55 -2.51
CA SER A 637 -20.98 -11.17 -2.75
C SER A 637 -19.82 -10.32 -2.21
N ALA A 638 -19.83 -9.01 -2.45
CA ALA A 638 -18.80 -8.10 -1.97
C ALA A 638 -18.75 -8.01 -0.44
N LEU A 639 -19.90 -7.94 0.21
CA LEU A 639 -19.99 -7.90 1.68
C LEU A 639 -19.52 -9.20 2.30
N MET A 640 -19.92 -10.36 1.75
CA MET A 640 -19.46 -11.67 2.24
C MET A 640 -17.95 -11.83 2.07
N LEU A 641 -17.42 -11.52 0.89
CA LEU A 641 -15.99 -11.66 0.61
C LEU A 641 -15.14 -10.65 1.38
N ALA A 642 -15.55 -9.38 1.48
CA ALA A 642 -14.86 -8.40 2.32
C ALA A 642 -14.96 -8.76 3.81
N GLY A 643 -16.14 -9.21 4.27
CA GLY A 643 -16.35 -9.69 5.63
C GLY A 643 -15.43 -10.87 5.98
N ALA A 644 -15.27 -11.83 5.06
CA ALA A 644 -14.31 -12.92 5.20
C ALA A 644 -12.87 -12.39 5.34
N CYS A 645 -12.45 -11.40 4.53
CA CYS A 645 -11.12 -10.80 4.67
C CYS A 645 -10.92 -10.13 6.03
N TYR A 646 -11.91 -9.37 6.52
CA TYR A 646 -11.79 -8.69 7.81
C TYR A 646 -11.77 -9.68 8.97
N LEU A 647 -12.64 -10.69 8.94
CA LEU A 647 -12.68 -11.73 9.97
C LEU A 647 -11.38 -12.53 10.02
N SER A 648 -10.76 -12.85 8.87
CA SER A 648 -9.48 -13.58 8.87
C SER A 648 -8.32 -12.80 9.50
N VAL A 649 -8.41 -11.48 9.59
CA VAL A 649 -7.41 -10.62 10.25
C VAL A 649 -7.73 -10.43 11.73
N VAL A 650 -8.99 -10.15 12.06
CA VAL A 650 -9.40 -9.73 13.42
C VAL A 650 -9.67 -10.92 14.34
N ALA A 651 -10.10 -12.06 13.79
CA ALA A 651 -10.41 -13.25 14.58
C ALA A 651 -9.29 -14.30 14.46
N THR A 652 -9.11 -15.11 15.51
CA THR A 652 -8.23 -16.27 15.46
C THR A 652 -8.89 -17.38 14.64
N CYS A 653 -8.63 -17.38 13.34
CA CYS A 653 -9.26 -18.30 12.40
C CYS A 653 -8.51 -19.62 12.23
N PHE A 654 -7.20 -19.64 12.48
CA PHE A 654 -6.33 -20.80 12.32
C PHE A 654 -5.42 -20.96 13.54
N GLU A 655 -5.06 -22.20 13.87
CA GLU A 655 -4.01 -22.47 14.85
C GLU A 655 -2.64 -21.99 14.35
N PRO A 656 -1.78 -21.43 15.23
CA PRO A 656 -0.41 -21.10 14.85
C PRO A 656 0.34 -22.40 14.57
N PHE A 657 0.75 -22.57 13.31
CA PHE A 657 1.47 -23.75 12.84
C PHE A 657 2.73 -23.31 12.07
N SER A 658 3.86 -23.98 12.28
CA SER A 658 5.13 -23.70 11.59
C SER A 658 5.65 -24.91 10.84
N VAL A 659 6.56 -24.67 9.88
CA VAL A 659 7.17 -25.71 9.04
C VAL A 659 7.96 -26.75 9.85
N SER A 660 8.42 -26.37 11.06
CA SER A 660 9.18 -27.24 11.97
C SER A 660 8.31 -28.14 12.85
N GLN A 661 6.99 -27.98 12.87
CA GLN A 661 6.06 -28.74 13.72
C GLN A 661 5.48 -29.95 12.99
N ARG A 662 4.99 -30.96 13.73
CA ARG A 662 4.39 -32.16 13.14
C ARG A 662 2.88 -32.03 13.06
N ILE A 663 2.27 -32.66 12.06
CA ILE A 663 0.81 -32.63 11.86
C ILE A 663 0.08 -33.35 13.01
N SER A 664 0.74 -34.33 13.63
CA SER A 664 0.25 -35.01 14.85
C SER A 664 -0.03 -34.06 16.01
N ASP A 665 0.66 -32.92 16.05
CA ASP A 665 0.60 -31.97 17.17
C ASP A 665 -0.62 -31.04 17.05
N LEU A 666 -1.35 -31.08 15.93
CA LEU A 666 -2.57 -30.32 15.73
C LEU A 666 -3.74 -30.92 16.53
N PRO A 667 -4.72 -30.10 16.95
CA PRO A 667 -5.92 -30.58 17.63
C PRO A 667 -6.63 -31.69 16.84
N GLY A 668 -6.72 -32.89 17.42
CA GLY A 668 -7.33 -34.05 16.75
C GLY A 668 -6.45 -34.74 15.70
N GLY A 669 -5.14 -34.43 15.62
CA GLY A 669 -4.15 -35.13 14.81
C GLY A 669 -4.39 -35.08 13.31
N THR A 670 -5.16 -34.10 12.82
CA THR A 670 -5.50 -33.96 11.40
C THR A 670 -5.38 -32.51 10.95
N VAL A 671 -5.25 -32.30 9.64
CA VAL A 671 -5.19 -30.96 9.02
C VAL A 671 -6.46 -30.13 9.29
N PHE A 672 -7.60 -30.78 9.54
CA PHE A 672 -8.84 -30.07 9.92
C PHE A 672 -8.74 -29.42 11.31
N GLY A 673 -7.87 -29.93 12.19
CA GLY A 673 -7.53 -29.34 13.48
C GLY A 673 -6.91 -27.95 13.39
N LEU A 674 -6.38 -27.58 12.21
CA LEU A 674 -5.85 -26.25 11.95
C LEU A 674 -6.95 -25.18 11.97
N VAL A 675 -8.19 -25.53 11.59
CA VAL A 675 -9.27 -24.56 11.38
C VAL A 675 -10.11 -24.40 12.66
N ARG A 676 -10.02 -23.23 13.28
CA ARG A 676 -10.86 -22.87 14.44
C ARG A 676 -12.31 -22.59 14.01
N PRO A 677 -13.29 -22.55 14.93
CA PRO A 677 -14.70 -22.28 14.59
C PRO A 677 -14.92 -21.02 13.73
N MET A 678 -14.19 -19.94 14.01
CA MET A 678 -14.24 -18.70 13.21
C MET A 678 -13.65 -18.89 11.80
N GLY A 679 -12.68 -19.79 11.63
CA GLY A 679 -12.14 -20.16 10.32
C GLY A 679 -13.20 -20.81 9.42
N TRP A 680 -14.07 -21.66 9.97
CA TRP A 680 -15.19 -22.24 9.22
C TRP A 680 -16.21 -21.18 8.76
N VAL A 681 -16.46 -20.15 9.58
CA VAL A 681 -17.29 -19.00 9.19
C VAL A 681 -16.65 -18.25 8.02
N VAL A 682 -15.34 -17.99 8.07
CA VAL A 682 -14.59 -17.34 6.97
C VAL A 682 -14.67 -18.17 5.68
N ILE A 683 -14.49 -19.49 5.77
CA ILE A 683 -14.61 -20.40 4.62
C ILE A 683 -16.03 -20.36 4.04
N GLY A 684 -17.07 -20.40 4.87
CA GLY A 684 -18.46 -20.30 4.44
C GLY A 684 -18.77 -18.98 3.71
N LEU A 685 -18.31 -17.86 4.26
CA LEU A 685 -18.44 -16.54 3.62
C LEU A 685 -17.67 -16.45 2.30
N PHE A 686 -16.48 -17.05 2.24
CA PHE A 686 -15.68 -17.14 1.02
C PHE A 686 -16.41 -17.93 -0.08
N VAL A 687 -16.87 -19.14 0.22
CA VAL A 687 -17.55 -20.02 -0.74
C VAL A 687 -18.86 -19.37 -1.22
N GLY A 688 -19.70 -18.90 -0.30
CA GLY A 688 -20.95 -18.24 -0.65
C GLY A 688 -20.73 -16.97 -1.48
N GLY A 689 -19.77 -16.14 -1.08
CA GLY A 689 -19.40 -14.93 -1.82
C GLY A 689 -18.86 -15.23 -3.23
N TRP A 690 -18.05 -16.28 -3.39
CA TRP A 690 -17.53 -16.74 -4.67
C TRP A 690 -18.63 -17.24 -5.61
N VAL A 691 -19.57 -18.05 -5.10
CA VAL A 691 -20.73 -18.55 -5.87
C VAL A 691 -21.59 -17.38 -6.38
N LEU A 692 -21.91 -16.41 -5.52
CA LEU A 692 -22.69 -15.23 -5.92
C LEU A 692 -21.96 -14.40 -6.99
N ARG A 693 -20.64 -14.21 -6.85
CA ARG A 693 -19.82 -13.54 -7.87
C ARG A 693 -19.85 -14.29 -9.19
N TYR A 694 -19.79 -15.62 -9.15
CA TYR A 694 -19.82 -16.47 -10.35
C TYR A 694 -21.14 -16.31 -11.11
N ILE A 695 -22.27 -16.33 -10.38
CA ILE A 695 -23.61 -16.10 -10.94
C ILE A 695 -23.67 -14.71 -11.60
N TYR A 696 -23.21 -13.66 -10.90
CA TYR A 696 -23.17 -12.30 -11.45
C TYR A 696 -22.30 -12.21 -12.71
N ARG A 697 -21.11 -12.84 -12.70
CA ARG A 697 -20.17 -12.81 -13.85
C ARG A 697 -20.80 -13.42 -15.09
N ARG A 698 -21.49 -14.56 -14.97
CA ARG A 698 -22.20 -15.18 -16.11
C ARG A 698 -23.24 -14.24 -16.71
N TRP A 699 -24.02 -13.56 -15.88
CA TRP A 699 -24.98 -12.56 -16.34
C TRP A 699 -24.31 -11.36 -17.01
N ALA A 700 -23.24 -10.80 -16.40
CA ALA A 700 -22.53 -9.65 -16.94
C ALA A 700 -21.90 -9.93 -18.32
N VAL A 701 -21.34 -11.13 -18.51
CA VAL A 701 -20.79 -11.56 -19.81
C VAL A 701 -21.90 -11.72 -20.85
N ALA A 702 -23.03 -12.36 -20.50
CA ALA A 702 -24.17 -12.50 -21.41
C ALA A 702 -24.71 -11.13 -21.85
N ARG A 703 -24.80 -10.18 -20.91
CA ARG A 703 -25.23 -8.81 -21.18
C ARG A 703 -24.25 -8.08 -22.10
N ALA A 704 -22.95 -8.16 -21.84
CA ALA A 704 -21.91 -7.55 -22.69
C ALA A 704 -21.97 -8.09 -24.13
N ARG A 705 -22.15 -9.42 -24.29
CA ARG A 705 -22.31 -10.05 -25.61
C ARG A 705 -23.56 -9.54 -26.35
N SER A 706 -24.70 -9.42 -25.65
CA SER A 706 -25.92 -8.85 -26.26
C SER A 706 -25.73 -7.41 -26.73
N TRP A 707 -24.94 -6.63 -25.99
CA TRP A 707 -24.67 -5.22 -26.29
C TRP A 707 -23.71 -5.05 -27.48
N LEU A 708 -22.71 -5.93 -27.59
CA LEU A 708 -21.81 -6.00 -28.76
C LEU A 708 -22.57 -6.37 -30.04
N ARG A 709 -23.46 -7.37 -29.96
CA ARG A 709 -24.30 -7.79 -31.11
C ARG A 709 -25.21 -6.66 -31.57
N ALA A 710 -25.78 -5.89 -30.64
CA ALA A 710 -26.63 -4.75 -30.96
C ALA A 710 -25.86 -3.57 -31.58
N SER A 711 -24.58 -3.39 -31.26
CA SER A 711 -23.77 -2.27 -31.73
C SER A 711 -22.98 -2.54 -33.03
N THR A 712 -22.76 -3.80 -33.41
CA THR A 712 -21.90 -4.16 -34.57
C THR A 712 -22.59 -4.99 -35.67
N GLY A 713 -23.84 -5.42 -35.49
CA GLY A 713 -24.53 -6.28 -36.45
C GLY A 713 -23.97 -7.73 -36.49
N PRO A 714 -24.53 -8.64 -37.30
CA PRO A 714 -24.27 -10.09 -37.24
C PRO A 714 -22.88 -10.57 -37.72
N ARG A 715 -21.88 -9.69 -37.92
CA ARG A 715 -20.58 -10.06 -38.50
C ARG A 715 -19.50 -10.52 -37.51
N CYS A 716 -19.78 -10.57 -36.20
CA CYS A 716 -18.77 -10.81 -35.17
C CYS A 716 -18.87 -12.16 -34.42
N ASP A 717 -19.36 -13.22 -35.06
CA ASP A 717 -19.34 -14.55 -34.44
C ASP A 717 -17.93 -15.20 -34.40
N VAL A 718 -16.94 -14.62 -35.08
CA VAL A 718 -15.53 -15.08 -35.08
C VAL A 718 -14.78 -14.69 -33.78
N TYR A 719 -15.29 -13.75 -32.99
CA TYR A 719 -14.53 -13.10 -31.91
C TYR A 719 -14.75 -13.66 -30.51
N VAL A 720 -15.57 -14.70 -30.33
CA VAL A 720 -15.96 -15.21 -29.00
C VAL A 720 -16.05 -16.74 -28.97
N SER A 721 -14.98 -17.44 -29.37
CA SER A 721 -14.79 -18.82 -28.92
C SER A 721 -13.94 -18.83 -27.65
N ASP A 722 -14.56 -19.08 -26.50
CA ASP A 722 -13.86 -19.46 -25.25
C ASP A 722 -13.29 -20.90 -25.30
N SER A 723 -13.14 -21.47 -26.50
CA SER A 723 -12.63 -22.83 -26.69
C SER A 723 -11.11 -22.78 -26.87
N PRO A 724 -10.34 -23.68 -26.22
CA PRO A 724 -8.97 -23.92 -26.65
C PRO A 724 -9.00 -24.32 -28.13
N VAL A 725 -8.13 -23.71 -28.93
CA VAL A 725 -7.97 -24.07 -30.35
C VAL A 725 -7.68 -25.56 -30.40
N GLY A 726 -8.67 -26.34 -30.85
CA GLY A 726 -8.54 -27.77 -31.08
C GLY A 726 -7.53 -28.04 -32.18
N SER A 727 -6.91 -29.21 -32.08
CA SER A 727 -5.98 -29.84 -33.02
C SER A 727 -6.34 -29.68 -34.50
N PRO A 728 -5.35 -29.72 -35.41
CA PRO A 728 -5.56 -29.50 -36.83
C PRO A 728 -6.36 -30.67 -37.41
N THR A 729 -7.66 -30.48 -37.59
CA THR A 729 -8.45 -31.36 -38.46
C THR A 729 -8.45 -30.77 -39.85
N SER A 730 -7.71 -31.44 -40.73
CA SER A 730 -7.67 -31.19 -42.16
C SER A 730 -9.05 -31.45 -42.78
N SER A 731 -9.67 -30.40 -43.31
CA SER A 731 -10.68 -30.54 -44.35
C SER A 731 -10.55 -29.37 -45.34
N PRO A 732 -10.63 -29.61 -46.66
CA PRO A 732 -10.19 -28.63 -47.67
C PRO A 732 -11.24 -27.55 -47.89
N SER A 733 -10.79 -26.31 -48.06
CA SER A 733 -11.62 -25.19 -48.50
C SER A 733 -12.10 -25.39 -49.95
N PRO A 734 -13.34 -25.00 -50.33
CA PRO A 734 -13.74 -24.97 -51.73
C PRO A 734 -13.09 -23.79 -52.44
N ALA A 735 -12.58 -24.04 -53.64
CA ALA A 735 -11.89 -23.08 -54.50
C ALA A 735 -12.75 -21.84 -54.81
N ALA A 736 -12.23 -20.65 -54.47
CA ALA A 736 -12.73 -19.39 -54.98
C ALA A 736 -12.05 -19.07 -56.33
N SER A 737 -12.87 -18.95 -57.36
CA SER A 737 -12.49 -18.61 -58.73
C SER A 737 -11.84 -17.22 -58.82
N ARG A 738 -10.72 -17.16 -59.54
CA ARG A 738 -10.02 -15.92 -59.96
C ARG A 738 -10.93 -15.05 -60.82
N ALA A 739 -11.11 -13.79 -60.42
CA ALA A 739 -11.44 -12.69 -61.33
C ALA A 739 -10.34 -11.64 -61.22
N ALA A 740 -9.72 -11.31 -62.36
CA ALA A 740 -8.63 -10.36 -62.48
C ALA A 740 -9.12 -8.90 -62.32
N PRO A 741 -8.27 -7.97 -61.84
CA PRO A 741 -8.61 -6.55 -61.77
C PRO A 741 -8.38 -5.86 -63.14
N PRO A 742 -9.10 -4.78 -63.45
CA PRO A 742 -8.84 -4.00 -64.66
C PRO A 742 -7.67 -3.03 -64.47
N ASP A 743 -6.82 -2.95 -65.49
CA ASP A 743 -5.78 -1.94 -65.68
C ASP A 743 -6.36 -0.52 -65.75
N ILE A 744 -5.78 0.41 -64.98
CA ILE A 744 -5.72 1.83 -65.36
C ILE A 744 -4.32 2.38 -65.06
N SER A 745 -3.78 3.02 -66.08
CA SER A 745 -2.44 3.56 -66.30
C SER A 745 -2.03 4.76 -65.44
N VAL A 746 -0.77 4.71 -64.98
CA VAL A 746 0.30 5.74 -64.96
C VAL A 746 -0.10 7.23 -64.86
N SER A 747 0.36 7.88 -63.78
CA SER A 747 1.18 9.10 -63.89
C SER A 747 2.06 9.29 -62.65
N ARG A 748 3.37 9.35 -62.87
CA ARG A 748 4.38 9.85 -61.93
C ARG A 748 4.10 11.33 -61.66
N ASP A 749 4.17 11.74 -60.40
CA ASP A 749 4.83 13.02 -60.12
C ASP A 749 5.56 13.00 -58.79
N VAL A 750 6.82 13.41 -58.89
CA VAL A 750 7.80 13.57 -57.83
C VAL A 750 7.80 15.06 -57.50
N SER A 751 7.66 15.41 -56.22
CA SER A 751 8.47 16.44 -55.52
C SER A 751 7.69 17.27 -54.48
N ARG A 752 8.41 17.52 -53.38
CA ARG A 752 8.36 18.65 -52.43
C ARG A 752 7.50 18.56 -51.14
N VAL A 753 8.26 18.83 -50.07
CA VAL A 753 8.00 19.18 -48.66
C VAL A 753 7.81 18.03 -47.68
#